data_AF-A0A812TNQ5-F1
#
_entry.id   AF-A0A812TNQ5-F1
#
_cell.length_a   1.000
_cell.length_b   1.000
_cell.length_c   1.000
_cell.angle_alpha   90.00
_cell.angle_beta   90.00
_cell.angle_gamma   90.00
#
_symmetry.space_group_name_H-M   'P 1'
#
loop_
_entity.id
_entity.type
_entity.pdbx_description
1 polymer ?
#
loop_
_entity_poly.entity_id
_entity_poly.type
_entity_poly.pdbx_seq_one_letter_code
_entity_poly.pdbx_strand_id
1 'polypeptide(L)'
;MLRAGVNPARSFQCCYCAFIAVSLGWNHLEGHRSFYRWFYSSQIQPSQRRGLGHAGERIYGFLPAPWLSPSQHDMACALLCLSLLASCASLAPRGCLGVAFVSWFLYYSQIFCATKAGGHGSTLIPGTLLMLVLSPSIDDIDAGARWDEADGWALEFIKLQVAATYCGSGLCKLAGSVYFRQFWGNGTTLQAYTFDAMWSRPGGEFTWLLQAIAVQSPRALVLAGTLSLLFEVCFPAALTSQTAGVAFACAALAFHSGVYFLQGFDFLSQWCPVILLFILPGASLQRTWASLQQGAEGIGSLDLGISLGFLYTVCSLFVSLTMVDVWYGEVPPWSCCPMFLVPRNIFTPEMPRWWCMTGVAEQREAGFMDPLIYSPANAKHYLPEEDLWKFPYKILQFGSLNQVPKDLQKFVRPECLGHPGRVLCFANFPIPKDLEKALDQMISLSFSFEPKDAWDPQALRRLVEQQRLCRYLFEKVSHRVTVSPMSPVGLSNALLKSGMWVPGSIDVAIGSKREVSDSRNRGSLLRSIRDARQAHVRSPQSLFFHFYCFAIAAIAFASLYCHRYRSTFISVQDQDVVRGASQRARSLPPRSESAGHEHAESRYVENLLQRRAASFGLHETEDCKIETVEDAKDATDAEDVGDVPVSPSEEAEVLEEVLALSEGSFGHPEVCGRPCVRFMHGNCEQGAACQYCHLEHTRPKLKLDKRQRQCLDSLNEQQVLSVLLPYIATRCQDQGLAEPMAEVLGLLQSRLQELSAPLPTTPVPRSKSTFLRVILKRLSVARLVELVAQSQADGFSVHLQQTFTRARAVMTP
;
A
#
# COMPACT_ATOMS: atom_id res chain seq x y z
N MET A 1 30.17 24.97 11.00
CA MET A 1 28.96 24.59 11.76
C MET A 1 29.30 24.04 13.14
N LEU A 2 30.28 23.15 13.32
CA LEU A 2 30.70 22.67 14.66
C LEU A 2 31.71 23.58 15.39
N ARG A 3 31.71 24.90 15.14
CA ARG A 3 32.58 25.80 15.93
C ARG A 3 31.96 25.95 17.33
N ALA A 4 32.79 25.97 18.36
CA ALA A 4 32.34 26.29 19.72
C ALA A 4 31.59 27.64 19.70
N GLY A 5 30.41 27.69 20.33
CA GLY A 5 29.57 28.88 20.39
C GLY A 5 28.47 29.00 19.32
N VAL A 6 28.35 28.04 18.39
CA VAL A 6 27.22 28.04 17.44
C VAL A 6 26.00 27.36 18.07
N ASN A 7 24.86 28.02 18.01
CA ASN A 7 23.56 27.49 18.45
C ASN A 7 23.28 26.12 17.76
N PRO A 8 23.14 25.03 18.53
CA PRO A 8 22.98 23.68 17.97
C PRO A 8 21.64 23.51 17.26
N ALA A 9 20.56 24.14 17.75
CA ALA A 9 19.25 24.09 17.11
C ALA A 9 19.27 24.77 15.75
N ARG A 10 19.91 25.94 15.66
CA ARG A 10 20.11 26.64 14.40
C ARG A 10 20.97 25.84 13.42
N SER A 11 22.05 25.23 13.90
CA SER A 11 22.92 24.39 13.08
C SER A 11 22.19 23.17 12.52
N PHE A 12 21.44 22.47 13.38
CA PHE A 12 20.61 21.35 12.96
C PHE A 12 19.59 21.79 11.92
N GLN A 13 18.84 22.86 12.20
CA GLN A 13 17.79 23.37 11.32
C GLN A 13 18.34 23.72 9.94
N CYS A 14 19.47 24.43 9.84
CA CYS A 14 20.07 24.77 8.55
C CYS A 14 20.47 23.51 7.76
N CYS A 15 21.14 22.55 8.40
CA CYS A 15 21.53 21.28 7.76
C CYS A 15 20.31 20.50 7.29
N TYR A 16 19.32 20.36 8.16
CA TYR A 16 18.08 19.63 7.91
C TYR A 16 17.31 20.25 6.74
N CYS A 17 17.04 21.56 6.80
CA CYS A 17 16.25 22.25 5.79
C CYS A 17 16.95 22.27 4.43
N ALA A 18 18.28 22.50 4.41
CA ALA A 18 19.04 22.45 3.17
C ALA A 18 19.01 21.06 2.53
N PHE A 19 19.19 20.00 3.33
CA PHE A 19 19.14 18.63 2.82
C PHE A 19 17.75 18.31 2.25
N ILE A 20 16.68 18.58 3.02
CA ILE A 20 15.31 18.30 2.59
C ILE A 20 14.99 19.10 1.32
N ALA A 21 15.37 20.37 1.23
CA ALA A 21 15.13 21.19 0.04
C ALA A 21 15.85 20.63 -1.21
N VAL A 22 17.11 20.22 -1.08
CA VAL A 22 17.87 19.62 -2.19
C VAL A 22 17.25 18.30 -2.60
N SER A 23 16.95 17.42 -1.65
CA SER A 23 16.36 16.12 -1.93
C SER A 23 14.97 16.22 -2.55
N LEU A 24 14.14 17.13 -2.05
CA LEU A 24 12.82 17.42 -2.58
C LEU A 24 12.90 17.99 -3.99
N GLY A 25 13.74 18.99 -4.21
CA GLY A 25 13.95 19.59 -5.53
C GLY A 25 14.41 18.56 -6.55
N TRP A 26 15.34 17.68 -6.17
CA TRP A 26 15.78 16.57 -6.99
C TRP A 26 14.65 15.61 -7.35
N ASN A 27 13.95 15.04 -6.35
CA ASN A 27 12.87 14.09 -6.58
C ASN A 27 11.69 14.70 -7.35
N HIS A 28 11.42 16.00 -7.18
CA HIS A 28 10.38 16.70 -7.91
C HIS A 28 10.71 16.82 -9.40
N LEU A 29 11.94 17.24 -9.72
CA LEU A 29 12.41 17.35 -11.10
C LEU A 29 12.55 15.97 -11.77
N GLU A 30 13.01 14.97 -11.03
CA GLU A 30 13.21 13.62 -11.54
C GLU A 30 11.89 12.89 -11.83
N GLY A 31 10.89 12.99 -10.94
CA GLY A 31 9.70 12.17 -11.10
C GLY A 31 8.40 12.68 -10.49
N HIS A 32 8.38 13.38 -9.35
CA HIS A 32 7.08 13.75 -8.75
C HIS A 32 6.26 14.69 -9.64
N ARG A 33 6.91 15.55 -10.42
CA ARG A 33 6.24 16.47 -11.35
C ARG A 33 5.52 15.75 -12.48
N SER A 34 6.20 14.83 -13.16
CA SER A 34 5.63 14.04 -14.25
C SER A 34 4.54 13.11 -13.72
N PHE A 35 4.81 12.46 -12.58
CA PHE A 35 3.85 11.63 -11.88
C PHE A 35 2.58 12.39 -11.54
N TYR A 36 2.66 13.55 -10.88
CA TYR A 36 1.46 14.25 -10.44
C TYR A 36 0.61 14.71 -11.63
N ARG A 37 1.24 15.14 -12.72
CA ARG A 37 0.54 15.52 -13.95
C ARG A 37 -0.24 14.35 -14.55
N TRP A 38 0.40 13.20 -14.68
CA TRP A 38 -0.27 11.99 -15.14
C TRP A 38 -1.35 11.56 -14.16
N PHE A 39 -1.03 11.49 -12.86
CA PHE A 39 -1.95 11.05 -11.82
C PHE A 39 -3.22 11.92 -11.83
N TYR A 40 -3.07 13.24 -11.87
CA TYR A 40 -4.16 14.20 -11.97
C TYR A 40 -5.03 14.00 -13.23
N SER A 41 -4.43 13.75 -14.40
CA SER A 41 -5.19 13.59 -15.65
C SER A 41 -5.71 12.18 -15.91
N SER A 42 -5.15 11.17 -15.24
CA SER A 42 -5.43 9.75 -15.50
C SER A 42 -6.88 9.35 -15.17
N GLN A 43 -7.52 10.03 -14.22
CA GLN A 43 -8.86 9.66 -13.72
C GLN A 43 -8.91 8.20 -13.24
N ILE A 44 -7.79 7.64 -12.75
CA ILE A 44 -7.81 6.37 -12.01
C ILE A 44 -8.46 6.60 -10.64
N GLN A 45 -9.09 5.59 -10.06
CA GLN A 45 -9.83 5.72 -8.81
C GLN A 45 -8.99 6.33 -7.67
N PRO A 46 -7.72 5.95 -7.45
CA PRO A 46 -6.87 6.62 -6.45
C PRO A 46 -6.60 8.11 -6.72
N SER A 47 -6.62 8.55 -7.98
CA SER A 47 -6.44 9.97 -8.35
C SER A 47 -7.60 10.87 -7.93
N GLN A 48 -8.72 10.28 -7.51
CA GLN A 48 -9.89 10.99 -6.99
C GLN A 48 -9.78 11.32 -5.49
N ARG A 49 -8.62 11.08 -4.88
CA ARG A 49 -8.36 11.35 -3.46
C ARG A 49 -7.12 12.20 -3.27
N ARG A 50 -7.10 12.92 -2.15
CA ARG A 50 -5.94 13.68 -1.66
C ARG A 50 -5.85 13.45 -0.16
N GLY A 51 -4.62 13.36 0.33
CA GLY A 51 -4.38 13.03 1.72
C GLY A 51 -2.98 12.47 1.91
N LEU A 52 -2.70 11.88 3.06
CA LEU A 52 -1.39 11.36 3.41
C LEU A 52 -1.46 9.83 3.62
N GLY A 53 -0.32 9.19 3.89
CA GLY A 53 -0.26 7.75 4.11
C GLY A 53 -0.47 6.94 2.81
N HIS A 54 -0.81 5.66 2.95
CA HIS A 54 -0.96 4.75 1.82
C HIS A 54 -2.34 4.81 1.15
N ALA A 55 -3.35 5.40 1.80
CA ALA A 55 -4.73 5.43 1.31
C ALA A 55 -5.25 6.83 0.96
N GLY A 56 -4.42 7.87 1.13
CA GLY A 56 -4.83 9.26 0.94
C GLY A 56 -5.73 9.71 2.09
N GLU A 57 -5.31 9.40 3.32
CA GLU A 57 -6.04 9.70 4.55
C GLU A 57 -6.04 11.20 4.86
N ARG A 58 -7.03 11.63 5.63
CA ARG A 58 -7.11 13.02 6.10
C ARG A 58 -5.89 13.38 6.94
N ILE A 59 -5.45 14.62 6.84
CA ILE A 59 -4.37 15.17 7.65
C ILE A 59 -4.78 15.11 9.13
N TYR A 60 -3.95 14.47 9.96
CA TYR A 60 -4.23 14.10 11.35
C TYR A 60 -5.51 13.26 11.54
N GLY A 61 -6.02 12.62 10.48
CA GLY A 61 -7.26 11.83 10.49
C GLY A 61 -8.55 12.65 10.38
N PHE A 62 -8.50 13.99 10.38
CA PHE A 62 -9.72 14.81 10.36
C PHE A 62 -9.72 15.98 9.36
N LEU A 63 -8.56 16.53 8.99
CA LEU A 63 -8.48 17.65 8.05
C LEU A 63 -8.40 17.15 6.61
N PRO A 64 -9.35 17.48 5.73
CA PRO A 64 -9.24 17.13 4.31
C PRO A 64 -8.07 17.87 3.66
N ALA A 65 -7.33 17.18 2.79
CA ALA A 65 -6.30 17.83 1.99
C ALA A 65 -6.91 18.60 0.81
N PRO A 66 -6.39 19.79 0.45
CA PRO A 66 -6.87 20.53 -0.70
C PRO A 66 -6.47 19.84 -2.01
N TRP A 67 -7.23 20.12 -3.06
CA TRP A 67 -6.91 19.71 -4.42
C TRP A 67 -6.10 20.80 -5.11
N LEU A 68 -4.92 20.44 -5.61
CA LEU A 68 -4.07 21.36 -6.35
C LEU A 68 -4.07 21.01 -7.84
N SER A 69 -4.12 22.01 -8.72
CA SER A 69 -3.77 21.82 -10.13
C SER A 69 -2.28 21.46 -10.28
N PRO A 70 -1.83 20.94 -11.42
CA PRO A 70 -0.41 20.68 -11.65
C PRO A 70 0.50 21.90 -11.46
N SER A 71 0.05 23.09 -11.86
CA SER A 71 0.81 24.33 -11.65
C SER A 71 0.84 24.75 -10.18
N GLN A 72 -0.26 24.57 -9.45
CA GLN A 72 -0.30 24.80 -8.01
C GLN A 72 0.58 23.82 -7.23
N HIS A 73 0.68 22.57 -7.68
CA HIS A 73 1.60 21.58 -7.11
C HIS A 73 3.07 21.95 -7.35
N ASP A 74 3.42 22.36 -8.58
CA ASP A 74 4.77 22.87 -8.89
C ASP A 74 5.11 24.10 -8.00
N MET A 75 4.14 25.01 -7.83
CA MET A 75 4.27 26.17 -6.94
C MET A 75 4.41 25.78 -5.47
N ALA A 76 3.65 24.79 -4.99
CA ALA A 76 3.76 24.28 -3.63
C ALA A 76 5.15 23.67 -3.36
N CYS A 77 5.72 22.94 -4.34
CA CYS A 77 7.08 22.45 -4.27
C CYS A 77 8.10 23.58 -4.21
N ALA A 78 7.98 24.58 -5.09
CA ALA A 78 8.88 25.72 -5.12
C ALA A 78 8.81 26.52 -3.80
N LEU A 79 7.60 26.78 -3.29
CA LEU A 79 7.39 27.45 -2.02
C LEU A 79 8.00 26.66 -0.87
N LEU A 80 7.84 25.33 -0.84
CA LEU A 80 8.46 24.46 0.15
C LEU A 80 10.00 24.52 0.09
N CYS A 81 10.60 24.33 -1.08
CA CYS A 81 12.06 24.42 -1.25
C CYS A 81 12.61 25.80 -0.88
N LEU A 82 11.99 26.87 -1.39
CA LEU A 82 12.44 28.24 -1.16
C LEU A 82 12.29 28.63 0.31
N SER A 83 11.20 28.26 0.98
CA SER A 83 11.00 28.55 2.41
C SER A 83 11.97 27.76 3.29
N LEU A 84 12.27 26.49 2.97
CA LEU A 84 13.31 25.72 3.64
C LEU A 84 14.69 26.38 3.48
N LEU A 85 15.07 26.78 2.26
CA LEU A 85 16.36 27.44 2.02
C LEU A 85 16.43 28.85 2.64
N ALA A 86 15.35 29.62 2.55
CA ALA A 86 15.24 30.94 3.16
C ALA A 86 15.32 30.84 4.69
N SER A 87 14.77 29.77 5.29
CA SER A 87 14.91 29.55 6.72
C SER A 87 16.35 29.33 7.16
N CYS A 88 17.27 28.95 6.26
CA CYS A 88 18.71 28.88 6.56
C CYS A 88 19.39 30.27 6.60
N ALA A 89 18.75 31.30 6.02
CA ALA A 89 19.19 32.69 6.10
C ALA A 89 18.71 33.35 7.41
N SER A 90 19.32 34.47 7.80
CA SER A 90 18.99 35.19 9.03
C SER A 90 17.65 35.95 8.99
N LEU A 91 17.03 36.12 7.83
CA LEU A 91 15.80 36.90 7.73
C LEU A 91 14.56 36.05 8.04
N ALA A 92 13.96 36.28 9.21
CA ALA A 92 12.71 35.66 9.68
C ALA A 92 12.66 34.12 9.56
N PRO A 93 13.64 33.39 10.13
CA PRO A 93 13.75 31.94 9.95
C PRO A 93 12.52 31.17 10.44
N ARG A 94 11.91 31.55 11.58
CA ARG A 94 10.67 30.93 12.07
C ARG A 94 9.49 31.10 11.10
N GLY A 95 9.33 32.29 10.52
CA GLY A 95 8.28 32.55 9.52
C GLY A 95 8.44 31.66 8.29
N CYS A 96 9.67 31.55 7.79
CA CYS A 96 10.01 30.65 6.68
C CYS A 96 9.73 29.17 7.02
N LEU A 97 10.08 28.70 8.21
CA LEU A 97 9.75 27.34 8.66
C LEU A 97 8.23 27.12 8.76
N GLY A 98 7.47 28.13 9.19
CA GLY A 98 6.00 28.05 9.24
C GLY A 98 5.39 27.90 7.84
N VAL A 99 5.91 28.63 6.86
CA VAL A 99 5.53 28.48 5.44
C VAL A 99 5.91 27.10 4.92
N ALA A 100 7.09 26.59 5.26
CA ALA A 100 7.52 25.25 4.90
C ALA A 100 6.61 24.16 5.49
N PHE A 101 6.23 24.30 6.77
CA PHE A 101 5.32 23.38 7.45
C PHE A 101 3.96 23.27 6.72
N VAL A 102 3.35 24.40 6.35
CA VAL A 102 2.07 24.40 5.61
C VAL A 102 2.27 23.84 4.19
N SER A 103 3.33 24.27 3.50
CA SER A 103 3.62 23.86 2.12
C SER A 103 3.90 22.36 2.01
N TRP A 104 4.42 21.72 3.07
CA TRP A 104 4.57 20.28 3.15
C TRP A 104 3.23 19.55 2.98
N PHE A 105 2.19 19.97 3.70
CA PHE A 105 0.85 19.38 3.57
C PHE A 105 0.26 19.62 2.18
N LEU A 106 0.49 20.81 1.60
CA LEU A 106 0.04 21.13 0.25
C LEU A 106 0.71 20.23 -0.79
N TYR A 107 2.01 19.95 -0.65
CA TYR A 107 2.77 19.16 -1.61
C TYR A 107 2.54 17.65 -1.46
N TYR A 108 2.87 17.07 -0.30
CA TYR A 108 2.86 15.61 -0.12
C TYR A 108 1.47 14.99 -0.21
N SER A 109 0.42 15.78 0.07
CA SER A 109 -0.95 15.28 -0.03
C SER A 109 -1.41 14.97 -1.46
N GLN A 110 -0.67 15.49 -2.45
CA GLN A 110 -0.95 15.29 -3.87
C GLN A 110 -0.31 14.02 -4.44
N ILE A 111 0.72 13.49 -3.76
CA ILE A 111 1.57 12.39 -4.23
C ILE A 111 1.65 11.23 -3.23
N PHE A 112 0.58 11.05 -2.44
CA PHE A 112 0.51 10.06 -1.35
C PHE A 112 0.67 8.59 -1.78
N CYS A 113 0.41 8.28 -3.06
CA CYS A 113 0.59 6.95 -3.63
C CYS A 113 1.89 6.82 -4.45
N ALA A 114 2.67 7.90 -4.55
CA ALA A 114 3.92 7.88 -5.31
C ALA A 114 5.02 7.14 -4.55
N THR A 115 5.81 6.36 -5.27
CA THR A 115 7.05 5.78 -4.79
C THR A 115 7.99 6.90 -4.32
N LYS A 116 8.66 6.70 -3.18
CA LYS A 116 9.46 7.66 -2.39
C LYS A 116 8.70 8.74 -1.61
N ALA A 117 7.47 9.11 -1.96
CA ALA A 117 6.74 10.16 -1.24
C ALA A 117 5.59 9.64 -0.39
N GLY A 118 4.99 8.53 -0.81
CA GLY A 118 3.82 7.92 -0.20
C GLY A 118 4.10 7.15 1.10
N GLY A 119 3.01 6.77 1.76
CA GLY A 119 3.09 6.00 3.01
C GLY A 119 3.72 6.79 4.15
N HIS A 120 4.73 6.19 4.77
CA HIS A 120 5.39 6.71 5.97
C HIS A 120 6.75 7.38 5.71
N GLY A 121 7.14 7.57 4.45
CA GLY A 121 8.46 8.15 4.10
C GLY A 121 8.67 9.55 4.66
N SER A 122 7.65 10.41 4.57
CA SER A 122 7.78 11.84 4.82
C SER A 122 7.22 12.29 6.18
N THR A 123 6.69 11.37 6.98
CA THR A 123 5.89 11.67 8.19
C THR A 123 6.64 12.38 9.31
N LEU A 124 7.97 12.25 9.37
CA LEU A 124 8.80 12.95 10.36
C LEU A 124 9.06 14.42 10.03
N ILE A 125 8.88 14.82 8.77
CA ILE A 125 9.13 16.20 8.32
C ILE A 125 8.23 17.23 9.02
N PRO A 126 6.88 17.10 9.02
CA PRO A 126 6.02 18.12 9.63
C PRO A 126 6.24 18.23 11.13
N GLY A 127 6.46 17.13 11.84
CA GLY A 127 6.80 17.15 13.27
C GLY A 127 8.10 17.89 13.55
N THR A 128 9.14 17.62 12.74
CA THR A 128 10.43 18.30 12.85
C THR A 128 10.30 19.80 12.58
N LEU A 129 9.62 20.18 11.49
CA LEU A 129 9.40 21.59 11.15
C LEU A 129 8.60 22.31 12.24
N LEU A 130 7.54 21.71 12.77
CA LEU A 130 6.75 22.30 13.85
C LEU A 130 7.59 22.56 15.11
N MET A 131 8.40 21.60 15.54
CA MET A 131 9.26 21.80 16.72
C MET A 131 10.28 22.91 16.50
N LEU A 132 10.84 23.02 15.29
CA LEU A 132 11.77 24.10 14.95
C LEU A 132 11.05 25.47 14.88
N VAL A 133 9.85 25.55 14.30
CA VAL A 133 9.05 26.79 14.29
C VAL A 133 8.78 27.30 15.69
N LEU A 134 8.44 26.40 16.61
CA LEU A 134 8.08 26.74 17.99
C LEU A 134 9.30 27.03 18.87
N SER A 135 10.52 26.75 18.39
CA SER A 135 11.74 26.87 19.18
C SER A 135 12.21 28.32 19.32
N PRO A 136 12.43 28.80 20.57
CA PRO A 136 12.96 30.13 20.80
C PRO A 136 14.36 30.32 20.19
N SER A 137 15.20 29.28 20.22
CA SER A 137 16.57 29.29 19.68
C SER A 137 16.71 29.60 18.20
N ILE A 138 15.64 29.58 17.39
CA ILE A 138 15.77 29.79 15.94
C ILE A 138 16.01 31.26 15.56
N ASP A 139 15.60 32.21 16.40
CA ASP A 139 15.75 33.65 16.13
C ASP A 139 17.09 34.22 16.64
N ASP A 140 17.84 33.48 17.46
CA ASP A 140 19.14 33.91 17.98
C ASP A 140 20.23 33.82 16.90
N ILE A 141 20.37 34.92 16.16
CA ILE A 141 21.39 35.09 15.11
C ILE A 141 22.70 35.64 15.67
N ASP A 142 22.65 36.29 16.84
CA ASP A 142 23.80 36.93 17.45
C ASP A 142 24.78 35.88 17.99
N ALA A 143 25.90 35.71 17.27
CA ALA A 143 26.98 34.75 17.54
C ALA A 143 27.70 34.95 18.91
N GLY A 144 27.23 35.87 19.74
CA GLY A 144 27.75 36.15 21.08
C GLY A 144 26.76 35.85 22.22
N ALA A 145 25.48 35.61 21.94
CA ALA A 145 24.54 35.23 22.99
C ALA A 145 24.90 33.83 23.49
N ARG A 146 25.14 33.72 24.80
CA ARG A 146 25.42 32.43 25.45
C ARG A 146 24.16 31.59 25.30
N TRP A 147 24.23 30.53 24.48
CA TRP A 147 23.14 29.57 24.34
C TRP A 147 22.70 29.11 25.72
N ASP A 148 21.46 29.43 26.09
CA ASP A 148 20.86 28.87 27.29
C ASP A 148 20.45 27.44 26.96
N GLU A 149 20.90 26.50 27.79
CA GLU A 149 20.57 25.11 27.60
C GLU A 149 19.06 24.86 27.71
N ALA A 150 18.32 25.77 28.38
CA ALA A 150 16.87 25.74 28.49
C ALA A 150 16.14 25.81 27.13
N ASP A 151 16.76 26.38 26.10
CA ASP A 151 16.13 26.55 24.78
C ASP A 151 16.26 25.30 23.87
N GLY A 152 17.01 24.28 24.33
CA GLY A 152 17.25 23.04 23.60
C GLY A 152 16.07 22.07 23.52
N TRP A 153 14.92 22.38 24.14
CA TRP A 153 13.79 21.46 24.29
C TRP A 153 13.24 20.94 22.96
N ALA A 154 13.24 21.77 21.91
CA ALA A 154 12.70 21.38 20.60
C ALA A 154 13.47 20.22 19.98
N LEU A 155 14.79 20.21 20.15
CA LEU A 155 15.65 19.12 19.69
C LEU A 155 15.36 17.83 20.45
N GLU A 156 15.15 17.91 21.77
CA GLU A 156 14.80 16.72 22.56
C GLU A 156 13.42 16.17 22.20
N PHE A 157 12.44 17.02 21.90
CA PHE A 157 11.14 16.55 21.41
C PHE A 157 11.24 15.87 20.04
N ILE A 158 12.08 16.38 19.13
CA ILE A 158 12.35 15.70 17.86
C ILE A 158 13.03 14.34 18.11
N LYS A 159 14.05 14.26 18.97
CA LYS A 159 14.71 13.00 19.33
C LYS A 159 13.71 12.00 19.93
N LEU A 160 12.82 12.46 20.82
CA LEU A 160 11.80 11.64 21.46
C LEU A 160 10.77 11.12 20.45
N GLN A 161 10.33 11.95 19.50
CA GLN A 161 9.44 11.52 18.40
C GLN A 161 10.10 10.45 17.54
N VAL A 162 11.34 10.68 17.08
CA VAL A 162 12.09 9.70 16.27
C VAL A 162 12.25 8.37 17.03
N ALA A 163 12.64 8.45 18.30
CA ALA A 163 12.81 7.26 19.14
C ALA A 163 11.49 6.49 19.36
N ALA A 164 10.39 7.22 19.59
CA ALA A 164 9.07 6.64 19.73
C ALA A 164 8.61 5.95 18.44
N THR A 165 8.84 6.56 17.28
CA THR A 165 8.45 5.97 15.98
C THR A 165 9.24 4.71 15.67
N TYR A 166 10.57 4.68 15.91
CA TYR A 166 11.35 3.43 15.77
C TYR A 166 10.88 2.35 16.74
N CYS A 167 10.70 2.69 18.02
CA CYS A 167 10.21 1.77 19.03
C CYS A 167 8.82 1.23 18.66
N GLY A 168 7.90 2.10 18.25
CA GLY A 168 6.56 1.74 17.78
C GLY A 168 6.61 0.76 16.60
N SER A 169 7.51 0.97 15.64
CA SER A 169 7.70 0.03 14.52
C SER A 169 8.23 -1.33 14.98
N GLY A 170 9.17 -1.36 15.93
CA GLY A 170 9.67 -2.61 16.53
C GLY A 170 8.59 -3.35 17.34
N LEU A 171 7.81 -2.61 18.13
CA LEU A 171 6.67 -3.14 18.89
C LEU A 171 5.60 -3.71 17.97
N CYS A 172 5.33 -3.07 16.83
CA CYS A 172 4.48 -3.62 15.77
C CYS A 172 4.97 -5.01 15.36
N LYS A 173 6.25 -5.15 14.99
CA LYS A 173 6.83 -6.46 14.58
C LYS A 173 6.77 -7.52 15.69
N LEU A 174 6.95 -7.14 16.95
CA LEU A 174 6.76 -8.05 18.10
C LEU A 174 5.30 -8.46 18.26
N ALA A 175 4.37 -7.52 18.19
CA ALA A 175 2.93 -7.80 18.26
C ALA A 175 2.49 -8.71 17.10
N GLY A 176 2.97 -8.45 15.88
CA GLY A 176 2.79 -9.32 14.73
C GLY A 176 3.37 -10.72 14.99
N SER A 177 4.55 -10.80 15.61
CA SER A 177 5.17 -12.09 15.95
C SER A 177 4.31 -12.93 16.90
N VAL A 178 3.73 -12.28 17.92
CA VAL A 178 2.82 -12.93 18.87
C VAL A 178 1.52 -13.32 18.18
N TYR A 179 0.93 -12.41 17.40
CA TYR A 179 -0.35 -12.61 16.72
C TYR A 179 -0.31 -13.79 15.74
N PHE A 180 0.71 -13.83 14.88
CA PHE A 180 0.90 -14.88 13.87
C PHE A 180 1.67 -16.09 14.40
N ARG A 181 2.07 -16.09 15.69
CA ARG A 181 2.87 -17.15 16.33
C ARG A 181 4.17 -17.49 15.57
N GLN A 182 4.78 -16.48 14.96
CA GLN A 182 6.01 -16.62 14.19
C GLN A 182 6.95 -15.46 14.52
N PHE A 183 8.17 -15.75 14.96
CA PHE A 183 9.13 -14.70 15.28
C PHE A 183 9.61 -13.96 14.03
N TRP A 184 9.43 -12.63 13.99
CA TRP A 184 9.83 -11.79 12.87
C TRP A 184 11.33 -11.87 12.56
N GLY A 185 12.18 -11.90 13.60
CA GLY A 185 13.65 -11.91 13.48
C GLY A 185 14.25 -13.25 13.04
N ASN A 186 13.44 -14.25 12.67
CA ASN A 186 13.92 -15.58 12.27
C ASN A 186 14.58 -15.63 10.87
N GLY A 187 14.79 -14.48 10.22
CA GLY A 187 15.40 -14.35 8.90
C GLY A 187 14.44 -14.59 7.72
N THR A 188 13.54 -15.56 7.82
CA THR A 188 12.58 -15.90 6.73
C THR A 188 11.65 -14.75 6.36
N THR A 189 11.30 -13.90 7.34
CA THR A 189 10.48 -12.70 7.10
C THR A 189 11.21 -11.68 6.24
N LEU A 190 12.45 -11.36 6.60
CA LEU A 190 13.27 -10.43 5.81
C LEU A 190 13.61 -11.01 4.44
N GLN A 191 13.78 -12.33 4.35
CA GLN A 191 13.96 -13.07 3.10
C GLN A 191 12.75 -12.88 2.18
N ALA A 192 11.54 -13.05 2.70
CA ALA A 192 10.30 -12.84 1.96
C ALA A 192 10.12 -11.40 1.48
N TYR A 193 10.35 -10.41 2.34
CA TYR A 193 10.29 -9.00 1.92
C TYR A 193 11.36 -8.63 0.89
N THR A 194 12.56 -9.20 0.98
CA THR A 194 13.62 -9.00 -0.02
C THR A 194 13.22 -9.63 -1.35
N PHE A 195 12.63 -10.84 -1.32
CA PHE A 195 12.16 -11.52 -2.51
C PHE A 195 11.01 -10.75 -3.20
N ASP A 196 10.05 -10.24 -2.43
CA ASP A 196 8.96 -9.40 -2.98
C ASP A 196 9.49 -8.09 -3.59
N ALA A 197 10.56 -7.52 -3.03
CA ALA A 197 11.22 -6.35 -3.59
C ALA A 197 11.96 -6.65 -4.90
N MET A 198 12.41 -7.89 -5.14
CA MET A 198 12.99 -8.28 -6.44
C MET A 198 11.95 -8.23 -7.57
N TRP A 199 10.66 -8.36 -7.24
CA TRP A 199 9.56 -8.23 -8.20
C TRP A 199 9.14 -6.78 -8.37
N SER A 200 8.76 -6.15 -7.26
CA SER A 200 8.05 -4.87 -7.25
C SER A 200 8.97 -3.65 -7.33
N ARG A 201 10.24 -3.81 -6.96
CA ARG A 201 11.25 -2.74 -6.90
C ARG A 201 12.65 -3.25 -7.26
N PRO A 202 12.80 -3.89 -8.44
CA PRO A 202 14.12 -4.29 -8.91
C PRO A 202 14.98 -3.03 -8.98
N GLY A 203 16.20 -3.13 -8.46
CA GLY A 203 17.23 -2.18 -8.82
C GLY A 203 17.95 -2.65 -10.09
N GLY A 204 18.97 -1.92 -10.52
CA GLY A 204 19.89 -2.43 -11.54
C GLY A 204 20.57 -3.74 -11.14
N GLU A 205 21.28 -4.37 -12.07
CA GLU A 205 21.94 -5.68 -11.92
C GLU A 205 22.70 -5.85 -10.59
N PHE A 206 23.45 -4.84 -10.15
CA PHE A 206 24.15 -4.88 -8.87
C PHE A 206 23.22 -5.08 -7.66
N THR A 207 22.11 -4.35 -7.64
CA THR A 207 21.14 -4.39 -6.55
C THR A 207 20.37 -5.70 -6.56
N TRP A 208 19.95 -6.15 -7.75
CA TRP A 208 19.33 -7.46 -7.90
C TRP A 208 20.25 -8.58 -7.43
N LEU A 209 21.55 -8.53 -7.76
CA LEU A 209 22.54 -9.50 -7.29
C LEU A 209 22.64 -9.50 -5.76
N LEU A 210 22.66 -8.33 -5.13
CA LEU A 210 22.68 -8.22 -3.67
C LEU A 210 21.41 -8.81 -3.03
N GLN A 211 20.23 -8.54 -3.60
CA GLN A 211 18.97 -9.14 -3.17
C GLN A 211 18.97 -10.66 -3.34
N ALA A 212 19.45 -11.17 -4.48
CA ALA A 212 19.55 -12.59 -4.76
C ALA A 212 20.49 -13.32 -3.79
N ILE A 213 21.64 -12.72 -3.45
CA ILE A 213 22.56 -13.24 -2.43
C ILE A 213 21.90 -13.25 -1.07
N ALA A 214 21.21 -12.17 -0.70
CA ALA A 214 20.51 -12.05 0.57
C ALA A 214 19.42 -13.12 0.71
N VAL A 215 18.57 -13.29 -0.30
CA VAL A 215 17.51 -14.32 -0.33
C VAL A 215 18.11 -15.73 -0.18
N GLN A 216 19.25 -16.01 -0.82
CA GLN A 216 19.95 -17.31 -0.71
C GLN A 216 20.76 -17.48 0.59
N SER A 217 20.84 -16.45 1.44
CA SER A 217 21.65 -16.43 2.66
C SER A 217 20.80 -16.24 3.93
N PRO A 218 19.88 -17.16 4.25
CA PRO A 218 18.92 -17.00 5.34
C PRO A 218 19.59 -16.74 6.70
N ARG A 219 20.77 -17.32 6.97
CA ARG A 219 21.55 -17.07 8.20
C ARG A 219 21.98 -15.60 8.35
N ALA A 220 22.39 -14.96 7.26
CA ALA A 220 22.72 -13.53 7.28
C ALA A 220 21.47 -12.69 7.54
N LEU A 221 20.32 -13.12 7.01
CA LEU A 221 19.04 -12.47 7.24
C LEU A 221 18.48 -12.67 8.64
N VAL A 222 18.79 -13.78 9.33
CA VAL A 222 18.49 -13.93 10.77
C VAL A 222 19.21 -12.86 11.56
N LEU A 223 20.52 -12.70 11.32
CA LEU A 223 21.31 -11.69 12.00
C LEU A 223 20.79 -10.29 11.69
N ALA A 224 20.57 -9.98 10.41
CA ALA A 224 20.04 -8.67 9.99
C ALA A 224 18.64 -8.39 10.56
N GLY A 225 17.73 -9.37 10.51
CA GLY A 225 16.37 -9.24 11.04
C GLY A 225 16.35 -9.11 12.57
N THR A 226 17.15 -9.89 13.28
CA THR A 226 17.27 -9.79 14.75
C THR A 226 17.88 -8.46 15.17
N LEU A 227 18.95 -8.03 14.50
CA LEU A 227 19.58 -6.73 14.77
C LEU A 227 18.66 -5.56 14.44
N SER A 228 17.90 -5.63 13.35
CA SER A 228 16.87 -4.64 13.00
C SER A 228 15.82 -4.53 14.09
N LEU A 229 15.28 -5.65 14.56
CA LEU A 229 14.26 -5.66 15.61
C LEU A 229 14.80 -5.13 16.94
N LEU A 230 16.01 -5.55 17.32
CA LEU A 230 16.69 -5.07 18.52
C LEU A 230 16.95 -3.55 18.42
N PHE A 231 17.46 -3.08 17.28
CA PHE A 231 17.70 -1.66 17.02
C PHE A 231 16.43 -0.83 17.19
N GLU A 232 15.31 -1.25 16.59
CA GLU A 232 14.05 -0.52 16.65
C GLU A 232 13.48 -0.47 18.07
N VAL A 233 13.37 -1.62 18.75
CA VAL A 233 12.81 -1.72 20.10
C VAL A 233 13.70 -1.00 21.12
N CYS A 234 15.02 -1.09 20.98
CA CYS A 234 15.97 -0.44 21.88
C CYS A 234 16.33 0.99 21.49
N PHE A 235 15.75 1.56 20.41
CA PHE A 235 16.05 2.93 20.00
C PHE A 235 15.87 3.98 21.11
N PRO A 236 14.92 3.88 22.05
CA PRO A 236 14.84 4.81 23.18
C PRO A 236 16.13 4.91 24.02
N ALA A 237 17.00 3.88 23.99
CA ALA A 237 18.31 3.95 24.63
C ALA A 237 19.22 5.04 24.03
N ALA A 238 18.96 5.48 22.79
CA ALA A 238 19.64 6.61 22.15
C ALA A 238 19.46 7.93 22.92
N LEU A 239 18.43 8.04 23.77
CA LEU A 239 18.14 9.23 24.58
C LEU A 239 18.94 9.28 25.89
N THR A 240 19.60 8.18 26.28
CA THR A 240 20.27 8.06 27.59
C THR A 240 21.62 8.79 27.67
N SER A 241 22.32 8.89 26.54
CA SER A 241 23.62 9.57 26.46
C SER A 241 23.95 9.96 25.03
N GLN A 242 24.82 10.95 24.85
CA GLN A 242 25.30 11.35 23.52
C GLN A 242 25.98 10.19 22.77
N THR A 243 26.79 9.40 23.48
CA THR A 243 27.47 8.24 22.88
C THR A 243 26.48 7.20 22.37
N ALA A 244 25.43 6.91 23.14
CA ALA A 244 24.35 6.04 22.68
C ALA A 244 23.63 6.65 21.48
N GLY A 245 23.29 7.95 21.52
CA GLY A 245 22.68 8.67 20.41
C GLY A 245 23.47 8.52 19.11
N VAL A 246 24.77 8.78 19.14
CA VAL A 246 25.66 8.61 17.98
C VAL A 246 25.68 7.16 17.48
N ALA A 247 25.80 6.19 18.39
CA ALA A 247 25.81 4.78 18.02
C ALA A 247 24.51 4.36 17.31
N PHE A 248 23.35 4.77 17.84
CA PHE A 248 22.05 4.52 17.24
C PHE A 248 21.85 5.28 15.94
N ALA A 249 22.39 6.50 15.79
CA ALA A 249 22.38 7.23 14.52
C ALA A 249 23.14 6.47 13.42
N CYS A 250 24.33 5.96 13.73
CA CYS A 250 25.11 5.13 12.82
C CYS A 250 24.35 3.84 12.46
N ALA A 251 23.75 3.18 13.45
CA ALA A 251 22.93 1.99 13.23
C ALA A 251 21.71 2.30 12.33
N ALA A 252 21.05 3.44 12.53
CA ALA A 252 19.90 3.87 11.76
C ALA A 252 20.24 4.20 10.29
N LEU A 253 21.39 4.83 10.05
CA LEU A 253 21.93 5.05 8.70
C LEU A 253 22.21 3.72 7.99
N ALA A 254 22.84 2.77 8.69
CA ALA A 254 23.12 1.43 8.15
C ALA A 254 21.82 0.66 7.89
N PHE A 255 20.86 0.72 8.82
CA PHE A 255 19.54 0.11 8.70
C PHE A 255 18.80 0.62 7.45
N HIS A 256 18.67 1.94 7.29
CA HIS A 256 17.98 2.53 6.15
C HIS A 256 18.70 2.31 4.82
N SER A 257 20.04 2.22 4.84
CA SER A 257 20.81 1.81 3.67
C SER A 257 20.47 0.36 3.29
N GLY A 258 20.40 -0.54 4.26
CA GLY A 258 19.98 -1.92 4.06
C GLY A 258 18.57 -2.03 3.50
N VAL A 259 17.62 -1.28 4.05
CA VAL A 259 16.23 -1.19 3.57
C VAL A 259 16.20 -0.66 2.12
N TYR A 260 16.97 0.39 1.81
CA TYR A 260 17.09 0.89 0.45
C TYR A 260 17.57 -0.22 -0.48
N PHE A 261 18.72 -0.84 -0.23
CA PHE A 261 19.29 -1.82 -1.16
C PHE A 261 18.48 -3.13 -1.25
N LEU A 262 18.00 -3.67 -0.13
CA LEU A 262 17.32 -4.97 -0.11
C LEU A 262 15.84 -4.87 -0.44
N GLN A 263 15.16 -3.79 -0.04
CA GLN A 263 13.71 -3.67 -0.15
C GLN A 263 13.25 -2.55 -1.10
N GLY A 264 14.17 -1.66 -1.53
CA GLY A 264 13.86 -0.59 -2.47
C GLY A 264 13.01 0.53 -1.89
N PHE A 265 13.01 0.74 -0.57
CA PHE A 265 12.37 1.90 0.07
C PHE A 265 13.41 2.99 0.34
N ASP A 266 13.12 4.21 -0.10
CA ASP A 266 13.99 5.36 0.15
C ASP A 266 13.58 6.10 1.44
N PHE A 267 14.14 5.66 2.56
CA PHE A 267 14.15 6.44 3.80
C PHE A 267 15.39 7.33 3.93
N LEU A 268 16.37 7.17 3.03
CA LEU A 268 17.62 7.93 3.08
C LEU A 268 17.37 9.41 2.79
N SER A 269 16.50 9.72 1.83
CA SER A 269 16.17 11.10 1.46
C SER A 269 15.39 11.87 2.52
N GLN A 270 14.54 11.19 3.30
CA GLN A 270 13.55 11.85 4.17
C GLN A 270 13.79 11.63 5.67
N TRP A 271 14.30 10.47 6.08
CA TRP A 271 14.54 10.16 7.50
C TRP A 271 15.97 10.45 7.94
N CYS A 272 16.97 10.13 7.12
CA CYS A 272 18.36 10.34 7.52
C CYS A 272 18.72 11.78 7.92
N PRO A 273 18.12 12.84 7.35
CA PRO A 273 18.37 14.21 7.79
C PRO A 273 18.01 14.45 9.25
N VAL A 274 16.89 13.89 9.75
CA VAL A 274 16.50 14.05 11.16
C VAL A 274 17.38 13.20 12.08
N ILE A 275 17.90 12.07 11.61
CA ILE A 275 18.82 11.20 12.36
C ILE A 275 20.14 11.92 12.69
N LEU A 276 20.58 12.87 11.86
CA LEU A 276 21.78 13.68 12.12
C LEU A 276 21.71 14.43 13.46
N LEU A 277 20.51 14.67 13.99
CA LEU A 277 20.29 15.28 15.29
C LEU A 277 20.98 14.53 16.43
N PHE A 278 21.04 13.20 16.36
CA PHE A 278 21.67 12.36 17.37
C PHE A 278 23.20 12.39 17.33
N ILE A 279 23.78 12.95 16.26
CA ILE A 279 25.23 13.14 16.12
C ILE A 279 25.65 14.49 16.70
N LEU A 280 24.76 15.49 16.65
CA LEU A 280 25.06 16.84 17.14
C LEU A 280 25.23 16.83 18.66
N PRO A 281 26.31 17.45 19.18
CA PRO A 281 26.47 17.62 20.61
C PRO A 281 25.39 18.58 21.11
N GLY A 282 24.56 18.14 22.06
CA GLY A 282 23.56 19.03 22.64
C GLY A 282 22.42 18.29 23.31
N ALA A 283 22.00 18.88 24.44
CA ALA A 283 20.89 18.54 25.33
C ALA A 283 20.78 17.06 25.76
N SER A 284 20.49 16.88 27.04
CA SER A 284 20.15 15.57 27.61
C SER A 284 18.69 15.61 28.01
N LEU A 285 17.93 14.55 27.73
CA LEU A 285 16.51 14.45 28.06
C LEU A 285 16.21 14.82 29.54
N GLN A 286 17.11 14.45 30.44
CA GLN A 286 17.03 14.75 31.87
C GLN A 286 16.95 16.26 32.16
N ARG A 287 17.64 17.10 31.38
CA ARG A 287 17.61 18.55 31.54
C ARG A 287 16.32 19.14 30.99
N THR A 288 15.87 18.72 29.81
CA THR A 288 14.57 19.16 29.26
C THR A 288 13.42 18.81 30.18
N TRP A 289 13.47 17.62 30.81
CA TRP A 289 12.49 17.24 31.82
C TRP A 289 12.52 18.18 33.03
N ALA A 290 13.71 18.54 33.53
CA ALA A 290 13.84 19.50 34.62
C ALA A 290 13.28 20.89 34.23
N SER A 291 13.52 21.37 33.00
CA SER A 291 12.94 22.62 32.49
C SER A 291 11.42 22.55 32.40
N LEU A 292 10.85 21.42 31.95
CA LEU A 292 9.39 21.22 31.93
C LEU A 292 8.79 21.20 33.34
N GLN A 293 9.45 20.54 34.30
CA GLN A 293 9.01 20.52 35.69
C GLN A 293 9.03 21.93 36.30
N GLN A 294 10.11 22.68 36.09
CA GLN A 294 10.21 24.07 36.53
C GLN A 294 9.14 24.96 35.88
N GLY A 295 8.89 24.79 34.58
CA GLY A 295 7.82 25.50 33.86
C GLY A 295 6.42 25.14 34.35
N ALA A 296 6.19 23.87 34.67
CA ALA A 296 4.91 23.38 35.19
C ALA A 296 4.60 23.89 36.61
N GLU A 297 5.62 24.17 37.43
CA GLU A 297 5.44 24.81 38.74
C GLU A 297 5.05 26.30 38.60
N GLY A 298 5.37 26.93 37.47
CA GLY A 298 5.01 28.31 37.11
C GLY A 298 3.79 28.44 36.19
N ILE A 299 2.65 27.80 36.53
CA ILE A 299 1.42 27.67 35.70
C ILE A 299 0.92 29.01 35.09
N GLY A 300 1.30 30.17 35.63
CA GLY A 300 0.91 31.48 35.11
C GLY A 300 1.60 31.97 33.83
N SER A 301 2.69 31.34 33.37
CA SER A 301 3.47 31.84 32.22
C SER A 301 4.08 30.74 31.34
N LEU A 302 3.41 29.60 31.18
CA LEU A 302 3.91 28.55 30.29
C LEU A 302 4.00 29.07 28.85
N ASP A 303 5.20 28.99 28.27
CA ASP A 303 5.44 29.33 26.87
C ASP A 303 4.50 28.50 25.97
N LEU A 304 3.72 29.19 25.14
CA LEU A 304 2.76 28.55 24.24
C LEU A 304 3.45 27.57 23.28
N GLY A 305 4.66 27.89 22.82
CA GLY A 305 5.46 27.05 21.94
C GLY A 305 5.88 25.74 22.61
N ILE A 306 6.36 25.80 23.85
CA ILE A 306 6.69 24.59 24.63
C ILE A 306 5.44 23.73 24.83
N SER A 307 4.31 24.35 25.19
CA SER A 307 3.04 23.66 25.43
C SER A 307 2.53 22.92 24.19
N LEU A 308 2.55 23.59 23.03
CA LEU A 308 2.15 23.00 21.75
C LEU A 308 3.13 21.90 21.31
N GLY A 309 4.43 22.12 21.50
CA GLY A 309 5.46 21.12 21.19
C GLY A 309 5.32 19.86 22.05
N PHE A 310 5.03 20.02 23.33
CA PHE A 310 4.79 18.92 24.26
C PHE A 310 3.54 18.15 23.87
N LEU A 311 2.41 18.83 23.64
CA LEU A 311 1.16 18.21 23.23
C LEU A 311 1.33 17.38 21.94
N TYR A 312 1.99 17.95 20.92
CA TYR A 312 2.25 17.24 19.67
C TYR A 312 3.10 15.98 19.90
N THR A 313 4.13 16.09 20.74
CA THR A 313 5.02 14.98 21.08
C THR A 313 4.28 13.87 21.83
N VAL A 314 3.40 14.23 22.78
CA VAL A 314 2.53 13.28 23.49
C VAL A 314 1.58 12.56 22.52
N CYS A 315 0.96 13.28 21.59
CA CYS A 315 0.12 12.66 20.56
C CYS A 315 0.93 11.68 19.68
N SER A 316 2.14 12.07 19.27
CA SER A 316 3.03 11.20 18.49
C SER A 316 3.43 9.95 19.28
N LEU A 317 3.76 10.09 20.57
CA LEU A 317 4.07 8.97 21.48
C LEU A 317 2.87 8.05 21.63
N PHE A 318 1.68 8.61 21.85
CA PHE A 318 0.45 7.85 21.97
C PHE A 318 0.21 7.01 20.72
N VAL A 319 0.25 7.62 19.53
CA VAL A 319 0.06 6.91 18.26
C VAL A 319 1.10 5.80 18.06
N SER A 320 2.38 6.11 18.31
CA SER A 320 3.48 5.15 18.15
C SER A 320 3.40 3.97 19.11
N LEU A 321 3.17 4.21 20.41
CA LEU A 321 3.23 3.19 21.44
C LEU A 321 1.92 2.38 21.57
N THR A 322 0.78 2.97 21.22
CA THR A 322 -0.50 2.25 21.18
C THR A 322 -0.78 1.60 19.82
N MET A 323 0.12 1.79 18.84
CA MET A 323 0.05 1.20 17.50
C MET A 323 -1.26 1.54 16.77
N VAL A 324 -1.70 2.80 16.84
CA VAL A 324 -3.00 3.24 16.29
C VAL A 324 -3.17 2.83 14.83
N ASP A 325 -2.11 2.94 14.01
CA ASP A 325 -2.16 2.60 12.58
C ASP A 325 -2.59 1.15 12.33
N VAL A 326 -2.23 0.23 13.24
CA VAL A 326 -2.54 -1.19 13.15
C VAL A 326 -4.01 -1.47 13.49
N TRP A 327 -4.54 -0.79 14.50
CA TRP A 327 -5.85 -1.09 15.06
C TRP A 327 -6.99 -0.26 14.47
N TYR A 328 -6.71 1.00 14.15
CA TYR A 328 -7.73 2.00 13.80
C TYR A 328 -7.53 2.62 12.42
N GLY A 329 -6.42 2.32 11.74
CA GLY A 329 -6.04 2.92 10.47
C GLY A 329 -5.06 4.08 10.66
N GLU A 330 -4.49 4.54 9.54
CA GLU A 330 -3.41 5.51 9.54
C GLU A 330 -3.92 6.91 9.91
N VAL A 331 -3.19 7.61 10.78
CA VAL A 331 -3.49 9.01 11.19
C VAL A 331 -2.32 9.96 10.87
N PRO A 332 -1.81 9.96 9.62
CA PRO A 332 -0.61 10.69 9.25
C PRO A 332 -0.76 12.20 9.49
N PRO A 333 0.31 12.91 9.88
CA PRO A 333 1.69 12.42 9.97
C PRO A 333 2.03 11.64 11.25
N TRP A 334 1.13 11.54 12.24
CA TRP A 334 1.37 10.63 13.36
C TRP A 334 1.27 9.19 12.88
N SER A 335 2.24 8.38 13.26
CA SER A 335 2.35 7.03 12.73
C SER A 335 3.26 6.20 13.62
N CYS A 336 2.85 4.96 13.89
CA CYS A 336 3.72 3.93 14.47
C CYS A 336 4.58 3.24 13.40
N CYS A 337 4.36 3.58 12.12
CA CYS A 337 5.08 3.06 10.96
C CYS A 337 5.09 1.51 10.97
N PRO A 338 3.93 0.85 10.85
CA PRO A 338 3.79 -0.61 10.95
C PRO A 338 4.32 -1.34 9.70
N MET A 339 5.48 -0.90 9.20
CA MET A 339 6.13 -1.44 8.03
C MET A 339 6.64 -2.84 8.32
N PHE A 340 6.39 -3.74 7.37
CA PHE A 340 6.82 -5.13 7.44
C PHE A 340 6.26 -5.88 8.66
N LEU A 341 5.10 -5.47 9.19
CA LEU A 341 4.49 -6.01 10.40
C LEU A 341 4.34 -7.55 10.38
N VAL A 342 3.91 -8.10 9.24
CA VAL A 342 3.51 -9.51 9.16
C VAL A 342 4.74 -10.41 9.05
N PRO A 343 5.02 -11.28 10.04
CA PRO A 343 6.04 -12.30 9.91
C PRO A 343 5.57 -13.34 8.89
N ARG A 344 6.45 -13.75 7.98
CA ARG A 344 6.09 -14.70 6.93
C ARG A 344 7.30 -15.42 6.38
N ASN A 345 7.06 -16.54 5.73
CA ASN A 345 8.06 -17.30 5.01
C ASN A 345 7.60 -17.45 3.55
N ILE A 346 8.55 -17.39 2.61
CA ILE A 346 8.28 -17.43 1.16
C ILE A 346 7.48 -18.68 0.76
N PHE A 347 7.64 -19.77 1.49
CA PHE A 347 6.99 -21.05 1.23
C PHE A 347 5.85 -21.38 2.20
N THR A 348 5.45 -20.46 3.08
CA THR A 348 4.24 -20.66 3.91
C THR A 348 3.02 -20.80 3.01
N PRO A 349 2.30 -21.93 3.02
CA PRO A 349 1.17 -22.17 2.12
C PRO A 349 0.03 -21.17 2.39
N GLU A 350 -0.20 -20.83 3.66
CA GLU A 350 -1.27 -19.92 4.05
C GLU A 350 -1.00 -18.46 3.68
N MET A 351 0.22 -18.06 3.30
CA MET A 351 0.50 -16.65 3.01
C MET A 351 0.16 -16.29 1.56
N PRO A 352 -0.46 -15.12 1.31
CA PRO A 352 -0.75 -14.68 -0.05
C PRO A 352 0.55 -14.59 -0.86
N ARG A 353 0.54 -15.19 -2.06
CA ARG A 353 1.64 -15.13 -3.00
C ARG A 353 1.27 -14.16 -4.09
N TRP A 354 1.52 -12.89 -3.83
CA TRP A 354 1.09 -11.81 -4.69
C TRP A 354 2.28 -10.92 -5.04
N TRP A 355 2.61 -10.84 -6.31
CA TRP A 355 3.75 -10.10 -6.82
C TRP A 355 3.34 -9.14 -7.91
N CYS A 356 4.15 -8.10 -8.09
CA CYS A 356 3.97 -7.13 -9.15
C CYS A 356 5.30 -6.90 -9.86
N MET A 357 5.27 -6.77 -11.19
CA MET A 357 6.36 -6.27 -12.01
C MET A 357 5.90 -5.02 -12.77
N THR A 358 6.81 -4.07 -12.97
CA THR A 358 6.55 -2.98 -13.94
C THR A 358 7.67 -2.82 -14.95
N GLY A 359 7.32 -2.22 -16.08
CA GLY A 359 8.23 -1.94 -17.20
C GLY A 359 9.22 -0.81 -16.93
N VAL A 360 9.20 -0.23 -15.73
CA VAL A 360 10.15 0.81 -15.32
C VAL A 360 11.45 0.15 -14.87
N ALA A 361 12.57 0.58 -15.45
CA ALA A 361 13.88 -0.01 -15.15
C ALA A 361 14.30 0.25 -13.69
N GLU A 362 13.99 1.43 -13.15
CA GLU A 362 14.31 1.81 -11.77
C GLU A 362 13.06 2.22 -10.99
N GLN A 363 12.27 1.24 -10.57
CA GLN A 363 11.10 1.46 -9.70
C GLN A 363 11.44 2.05 -8.32
N ARG A 364 12.73 2.22 -8.02
CA ARG A 364 13.24 2.86 -6.81
C ARG A 364 13.30 4.37 -6.94
N GLU A 365 13.18 4.92 -8.15
CA GLU A 365 13.16 6.34 -8.42
C GLU A 365 11.81 6.97 -8.04
N ALA A 366 11.80 8.31 -7.95
CA ALA A 366 10.57 9.07 -7.79
C ALA A 366 9.70 8.95 -9.06
N GLY A 367 8.40 9.15 -8.92
CA GLY A 367 7.52 9.38 -10.06
C GLY A 367 6.72 8.18 -10.56
N PHE A 368 6.63 7.14 -9.76
CA PHE A 368 5.82 5.95 -10.05
C PHE A 368 4.77 5.76 -8.97
N MET A 369 3.66 5.11 -9.27
CA MET A 369 2.74 4.65 -8.23
C MET A 369 3.21 3.31 -7.70
N ASP A 370 3.08 3.04 -6.39
CA ASP A 370 3.39 1.71 -5.84
C ASP A 370 2.35 0.68 -6.29
N PRO A 371 2.68 -0.19 -7.26
CA PRO A 371 1.69 -1.07 -7.87
C PRO A 371 1.46 -2.34 -7.05
N LEU A 372 2.28 -2.60 -6.02
CA LEU A 372 2.06 -3.75 -5.13
C LEU A 372 0.93 -3.44 -4.13
N ILE A 373 0.88 -2.19 -3.66
CA ILE A 373 -0.17 -1.73 -2.75
C ILE A 373 -1.49 -1.60 -3.52
N TYR A 374 -1.47 -0.92 -4.66
CA TYR A 374 -2.65 -0.65 -5.47
C TYR A 374 -2.91 -1.73 -6.51
N SER A 375 -3.95 -2.53 -6.29
CA SER A 375 -4.18 -3.75 -7.04
C SER A 375 -5.67 -4.03 -7.25
N PRO A 376 -6.06 -4.66 -8.38
CA PRO A 376 -7.41 -5.21 -8.53
C PRO A 376 -7.75 -6.25 -7.48
N ALA A 377 -6.74 -6.94 -6.90
CA ALA A 377 -6.96 -7.92 -5.84
C ALA A 377 -7.07 -7.31 -4.43
N ASN A 378 -6.66 -6.05 -4.23
CA ASN A 378 -6.61 -5.45 -2.90
C ASN A 378 -7.93 -4.77 -2.55
N ALA A 379 -8.57 -5.17 -1.46
CA ALA A 379 -9.86 -4.59 -1.02
C ALA A 379 -9.71 -3.19 -0.40
N LYS A 380 -8.59 -2.90 0.27
CA LYS A 380 -8.34 -1.61 0.93
C LYS A 380 -7.80 -0.57 -0.06
N HIS A 381 -6.86 -0.98 -0.91
CA HIS A 381 -6.19 -0.14 -1.91
C HIS A 381 -6.62 -0.59 -3.31
N TYR A 382 -7.92 -0.63 -3.52
CA TYR A 382 -8.49 -1.15 -4.76
C TYR A 382 -8.12 -0.28 -5.96
N LEU A 383 -7.61 -0.93 -6.99
CA LEU A 383 -7.37 -0.35 -8.30
C LEU A 383 -8.15 -1.17 -9.32
N PRO A 384 -9.21 -0.64 -9.93
CA PRO A 384 -9.97 -1.35 -10.95
C PRO A 384 -9.08 -1.86 -12.09
N GLU A 385 -9.45 -2.98 -12.70
CA GLU A 385 -8.63 -3.58 -13.78
C GLU A 385 -8.58 -2.67 -15.01
N GLU A 386 -9.70 -1.99 -15.30
CA GLU A 386 -9.80 -0.96 -16.34
C GLU A 386 -8.84 0.21 -16.08
N ASP A 387 -8.49 0.49 -14.83
CA ASP A 387 -7.54 1.55 -14.49
C ASP A 387 -6.09 1.17 -14.74
N LEU A 388 -5.76 -0.13 -14.80
CA LEU A 388 -4.40 -0.58 -15.15
C LEU A 388 -4.00 -0.10 -16.56
N TRP A 389 -4.96 -0.03 -17.48
CA TRP A 389 -4.74 0.42 -18.86
C TRP A 389 -4.40 1.92 -18.98
N LYS A 390 -4.64 2.70 -17.92
CA LYS A 390 -4.33 4.14 -17.88
C LYS A 390 -2.89 4.43 -17.43
N PHE A 391 -2.14 3.41 -17.01
CA PHE A 391 -0.76 3.58 -16.61
C PHE A 391 0.17 3.84 -17.81
N PRO A 392 1.17 4.72 -17.66
CA PRO A 392 2.08 5.07 -18.75
C PRO A 392 3.20 4.03 -18.93
N TYR A 393 3.11 2.88 -18.26
CA TYR A 393 4.10 1.81 -18.28
C TYR A 393 3.42 0.45 -18.11
N LYS A 394 4.09 -0.62 -18.58
CA LYS A 394 3.66 -2.01 -18.35
C LYS A 394 3.51 -2.30 -16.85
N ILE A 395 2.39 -2.90 -16.46
CA ILE A 395 2.16 -3.46 -15.13
C ILE A 395 1.69 -4.89 -15.32
N LEU A 396 2.26 -5.80 -14.53
CA LEU A 396 1.81 -7.17 -14.38
C LEU A 396 1.75 -7.50 -12.89
N GLN A 397 0.55 -7.73 -12.39
CA GLN A 397 0.31 -8.24 -11.04
C GLN A 397 -0.14 -9.69 -11.16
N PHE A 398 0.45 -10.59 -10.41
CA PHE A 398 0.15 -12.00 -10.52
C PHE A 398 0.37 -12.74 -9.21
N GLY A 399 -0.29 -13.88 -9.06
CA GLY A 399 -0.18 -14.62 -7.82
C GLY A 399 -1.20 -15.73 -7.62
N SER A 400 -1.25 -16.23 -6.39
CA SER A 400 -2.29 -17.13 -5.90
C SER A 400 -2.81 -16.63 -4.56
N LEU A 401 -4.14 -16.53 -4.46
CA LEU A 401 -4.88 -16.02 -3.30
C LEU A 401 -5.85 -17.07 -2.73
N ASN A 402 -5.63 -18.34 -3.04
CA ASN A 402 -6.53 -19.43 -2.65
C ASN A 402 -6.38 -19.87 -1.18
N GLN A 403 -5.28 -19.50 -0.52
CA GLN A 403 -4.96 -19.96 0.84
C GLN A 403 -4.80 -18.81 1.85
N VAL A 404 -5.34 -17.62 1.56
CA VAL A 404 -5.15 -16.42 2.39
C VAL A 404 -5.72 -16.64 3.81
N PRO A 405 -4.97 -16.33 4.88
CA PRO A 405 -5.44 -16.52 6.25
C PRO A 405 -6.65 -15.63 6.49
N LYS A 406 -7.63 -16.11 7.26
CA LYS A 406 -8.90 -15.39 7.52
C LYS A 406 -8.70 -13.92 7.92
N ASP A 407 -7.68 -13.65 8.72
CA ASP A 407 -7.39 -12.29 9.21
C ASP A 407 -6.86 -11.34 8.13
N LEU A 408 -6.28 -11.89 7.06
CA LEU A 408 -5.80 -11.13 5.90
C LEU A 408 -6.81 -11.09 4.75
N GLN A 409 -7.85 -11.94 4.75
CA GLN A 409 -8.88 -11.95 3.71
C GLN A 409 -9.61 -10.60 3.60
N LYS A 410 -9.68 -9.80 4.68
CA LYS A 410 -10.23 -8.43 4.63
C LYS A 410 -9.46 -7.46 3.72
N PHE A 411 -8.22 -7.80 3.36
CA PHE A 411 -7.39 -7.02 2.44
C PHE A 411 -7.45 -7.55 1.01
N VAL A 412 -8.12 -8.68 0.78
CA VAL A 412 -8.27 -9.30 -0.53
C VAL A 412 -9.72 -9.17 -0.97
N ARG A 413 -9.93 -8.85 -2.23
CA ARG A 413 -11.27 -8.80 -2.81
C ARG A 413 -11.92 -10.18 -2.78
N PRO A 414 -13.20 -10.31 -2.35
CA PRO A 414 -13.88 -11.59 -2.29
C PRO A 414 -13.86 -12.38 -3.60
N GLU A 415 -13.93 -11.68 -4.73
CA GLU A 415 -13.93 -12.29 -6.07
C GLU A 415 -12.57 -12.91 -6.43
N CYS A 416 -11.50 -12.48 -5.78
CA CYS A 416 -10.16 -13.05 -5.94
C CYS A 416 -9.91 -14.22 -4.96
N LEU A 417 -10.74 -14.37 -3.92
CA LEU A 417 -10.66 -15.49 -2.98
C LEU A 417 -11.30 -16.72 -3.60
N GLY A 418 -10.56 -17.83 -3.68
CA GLY A 418 -11.07 -19.08 -4.25
C GLY A 418 -11.22 -19.05 -5.77
N HIS A 419 -10.47 -18.17 -6.45
CA HIS A 419 -10.41 -18.15 -7.90
C HIS A 419 -10.05 -19.56 -8.43
N PRO A 420 -10.80 -20.10 -9.41
CA PRO A 420 -10.65 -21.50 -9.83
C PRO A 420 -9.31 -21.74 -10.54
N GLY A 421 -8.76 -20.71 -11.18
CA GLY A 421 -7.43 -20.73 -11.77
C GLY A 421 -6.34 -20.77 -10.70
N ARG A 422 -5.30 -21.56 -10.95
CA ARG A 422 -4.12 -21.65 -10.08
C ARG A 422 -3.37 -20.33 -9.94
N VAL A 423 -3.34 -19.55 -11.02
CA VAL A 423 -2.69 -18.24 -11.10
C VAL A 423 -3.73 -17.20 -11.47
N LEU A 424 -3.81 -16.15 -10.67
CA LEU A 424 -4.54 -14.92 -10.98
C LEU A 424 -3.55 -13.92 -11.57
N CYS A 425 -3.90 -13.30 -12.68
CA CYS A 425 -3.06 -12.34 -13.40
C CYS A 425 -3.88 -11.11 -13.80
N PHE A 426 -3.34 -9.92 -13.53
CA PHE A 426 -3.82 -8.65 -14.05
C PHE A 426 -2.70 -7.93 -14.77
N ALA A 427 -2.92 -7.53 -16.02
CA ALA A 427 -1.93 -6.82 -16.82
C ALA A 427 -2.58 -5.79 -17.74
N ASN A 428 -1.86 -4.70 -18.01
CA ASN A 428 -2.25 -3.71 -19.02
C ASN A 428 -1.60 -3.97 -20.39
N PHE A 429 -1.27 -5.22 -20.67
CA PHE A 429 -0.72 -5.67 -21.93
C PHE A 429 -1.03 -7.16 -22.12
N PRO A 430 -1.09 -7.66 -23.37
CA PRO A 430 -1.27 -9.08 -23.62
C PRO A 430 -0.04 -9.87 -23.14
N ILE A 431 -0.24 -10.79 -22.20
CA ILE A 431 0.82 -11.64 -21.64
C ILE A 431 1.21 -12.71 -22.67
N PRO A 432 2.47 -12.79 -23.12
CA PRO A 432 2.89 -13.85 -24.02
C PRO A 432 2.88 -15.22 -23.35
N LYS A 433 2.59 -16.29 -24.12
CA LYS A 433 2.50 -17.68 -23.62
C LYS A 433 3.76 -18.14 -22.88
N ASP A 434 4.94 -17.74 -23.32
CA ASP A 434 6.20 -18.10 -22.66
C ASP A 434 6.31 -17.48 -21.27
N LEU A 435 5.88 -16.21 -21.13
CA LEU A 435 5.83 -15.53 -19.84
C LEU A 435 4.78 -16.17 -18.95
N GLU A 436 3.56 -16.41 -19.45
CA GLU A 436 2.49 -17.08 -18.72
C GLU A 436 2.94 -18.43 -18.17
N LYS A 437 3.59 -19.27 -19.00
CA LYS A 437 4.17 -20.55 -18.58
C LYS A 437 5.23 -20.38 -17.49
N ALA A 438 6.09 -19.36 -17.60
CA ALA A 438 7.10 -19.09 -16.58
C ALA A 438 6.48 -18.64 -15.24
N LEU A 439 5.39 -17.86 -15.28
CA LEU A 439 4.64 -17.44 -14.09
C LEU A 439 3.94 -18.64 -13.43
N ASP A 440 3.30 -19.52 -14.21
CA ASP A 440 2.71 -20.76 -13.68
C ASP A 440 3.77 -21.67 -13.05
N GLN A 441 4.94 -21.81 -13.69
CA GLN A 441 6.08 -22.53 -13.11
C GLN A 441 6.57 -21.88 -11.82
N MET A 442 6.63 -20.55 -11.74
CA MET A 442 7.01 -19.83 -10.51
C MET A 442 6.03 -20.10 -9.36
N ILE A 443 4.73 -20.03 -9.65
CA ILE A 443 3.67 -20.36 -8.69
C ILE A 443 3.77 -21.84 -8.28
N SER A 444 3.94 -22.74 -9.25
CA SER A 444 4.13 -24.16 -9.01
C SER A 444 5.29 -24.45 -8.07
N LEU A 445 6.44 -23.87 -8.40
CA LEU A 445 7.68 -24.04 -7.66
C LEU A 445 7.49 -23.56 -6.22
N SER A 446 6.89 -22.39 -6.03
CA SER A 446 6.62 -21.88 -4.68
C SER A 446 5.73 -22.82 -3.86
N PHE A 447 4.78 -23.55 -4.48
CA PHE A 447 3.85 -24.48 -3.77
C PHE A 447 4.44 -25.87 -3.58
N SER A 448 5.43 -26.24 -4.38
CA SER A 448 6.14 -27.52 -4.24
C SER A 448 7.09 -27.57 -3.05
N PHE A 449 7.39 -26.41 -2.46
CA PHE A 449 8.28 -26.28 -1.31
C PHE A 449 7.51 -26.15 0.00
N GLU A 450 8.10 -26.68 1.06
CA GLU A 450 7.65 -26.54 2.43
C GLU A 450 8.33 -25.35 3.13
N PRO A 451 7.77 -24.84 4.25
CA PRO A 451 8.39 -23.75 5.00
C PRO A 451 9.87 -23.98 5.38
N LYS A 452 10.29 -25.22 5.61
CA LYS A 452 11.69 -25.55 5.95
C LYS A 452 12.66 -25.30 4.78
N ASP A 453 12.17 -25.34 3.55
CA ASP A 453 12.98 -25.16 2.34
C ASP A 453 13.44 -23.71 2.16
N ALA A 454 12.92 -22.77 2.97
CA ALA A 454 13.44 -21.41 3.09
C ALA A 454 14.90 -21.37 3.59
N TRP A 455 15.41 -22.51 4.04
CA TRP A 455 16.78 -22.73 4.47
C TRP A 455 17.59 -23.61 3.53
N ASP A 456 16.97 -24.17 2.49
CA ASP A 456 17.65 -24.98 1.48
C ASP A 456 18.22 -24.08 0.37
N PRO A 457 19.56 -24.00 0.22
CA PRO A 457 20.18 -23.20 -0.84
C PRO A 457 19.74 -23.61 -2.25
N GLN A 458 19.41 -24.89 -2.48
CA GLN A 458 19.00 -25.36 -3.81
C GLN A 458 17.59 -24.89 -4.15
N ALA A 459 16.63 -25.05 -3.22
CA ALA A 459 15.27 -24.50 -3.38
C ALA A 459 15.29 -23.00 -3.65
N LEU A 460 16.05 -22.23 -2.85
CA LEU A 460 16.16 -20.78 -3.00
C LEU A 460 16.82 -20.37 -4.33
N ARG A 461 17.85 -21.09 -4.77
CA ARG A 461 18.49 -20.83 -6.07
C ARG A 461 17.51 -21.04 -7.22
N ARG A 462 16.80 -22.17 -7.22
CA ARG A 462 15.77 -22.46 -8.24
C ARG A 462 14.70 -21.37 -8.27
N LEU A 463 14.27 -20.90 -7.10
CA LEU A 463 13.30 -19.82 -6.98
C LEU A 463 13.80 -18.51 -7.59
N VAL A 464 15.04 -18.11 -7.27
CA VAL A 464 15.67 -16.90 -7.80
C VAL A 464 15.92 -16.98 -9.30
N GLU A 465 16.35 -18.14 -9.81
CA GLU A 465 16.53 -18.38 -11.25
C GLU A 465 15.20 -18.27 -12.00
N GLN A 466 14.12 -18.86 -11.45
CA GLN A 466 12.79 -18.75 -12.04
C GLN A 466 12.27 -17.29 -12.02
N GLN A 467 12.51 -16.56 -10.93
CA GLN A 467 12.19 -15.13 -10.84
C GLN A 467 12.92 -14.34 -11.94
N ARG A 468 14.22 -14.59 -12.14
CA ARG A 468 15.03 -13.94 -13.18
C ARG A 468 14.49 -14.23 -14.58
N LEU A 469 14.11 -15.49 -14.84
CA LEU A 469 13.52 -15.89 -16.11
C LEU A 469 12.19 -15.14 -16.37
N CYS A 470 11.31 -15.07 -15.38
CA CYS A 470 10.05 -14.32 -15.49
C CYS A 470 10.31 -12.85 -15.81
N ARG A 471 11.27 -12.22 -15.11
CA ARG A 471 11.64 -10.82 -15.35
C ARG A 471 12.19 -10.59 -16.75
N TYR A 472 13.09 -11.46 -17.21
CA TYR A 472 13.66 -11.41 -18.55
C TYR A 472 12.58 -11.50 -19.64
N LEU A 473 11.64 -12.44 -19.50
CA LEU A 473 10.53 -12.60 -20.44
C LEU A 473 9.59 -11.39 -20.41
N PHE A 474 9.32 -10.82 -19.22
CA PHE A 474 8.54 -9.60 -19.04
C PHE A 474 9.17 -8.38 -19.71
N GLU A 475 10.48 -8.21 -19.61
CA GLU A 475 11.22 -7.11 -20.23
C GLU A 475 11.20 -7.21 -21.77
N LYS A 476 11.29 -8.44 -22.31
CA LYS A 476 11.19 -8.70 -23.76
C LYS A 476 9.84 -8.38 -24.38
N VAL A 477 8.76 -8.32 -23.60
CA VAL A 477 7.44 -7.97 -24.13
C VAL A 477 7.49 -6.54 -24.64
N SER A 478 7.36 -6.35 -25.96
CA SER A 478 7.25 -5.02 -26.55
C SER A 478 6.03 -4.31 -25.96
N HIS A 479 6.21 -3.08 -25.47
CA HIS A 479 5.11 -2.22 -25.03
C HIS A 479 4.32 -1.77 -26.27
N ARG A 480 3.53 -2.66 -26.88
CA ARG A 480 2.58 -2.31 -27.95
C ARG A 480 1.35 -1.68 -27.32
N VAL A 481 1.55 -0.59 -26.59
CA VAL A 481 0.44 0.33 -26.40
C VAL A 481 0.51 1.23 -27.61
N THR A 482 -0.26 0.87 -28.64
CA THR A 482 -0.77 1.85 -29.60
C THR A 482 -1.66 2.80 -28.80
N VAL A 483 -1.05 3.67 -28.00
CA VAL A 483 -1.71 4.91 -27.64
C VAL A 483 -1.82 5.57 -29.00
N SER A 484 -3.00 5.51 -29.64
CA SER A 484 -3.32 6.50 -30.66
C SER A 484 -2.93 7.81 -30.01
N PRO A 485 -1.94 8.55 -30.56
CA PRO A 485 -1.37 9.72 -29.90
C PRO A 485 -2.55 10.51 -29.38
N MET A 486 -2.65 10.66 -28.06
CA MET A 486 -3.71 11.46 -27.46
C MET A 486 -3.67 12.77 -28.25
N SER A 487 -4.70 13.03 -29.05
CA SER A 487 -4.78 14.26 -29.82
C SER A 487 -4.58 15.36 -28.78
N PRO A 488 -3.67 16.31 -29.00
CA PRO A 488 -3.47 17.40 -28.05
C PRO A 488 -4.83 18.01 -27.79
N VAL A 489 -5.28 17.87 -26.54
CA VAL A 489 -6.55 18.41 -26.07
C VAL A 489 -6.59 19.88 -26.50
N GLY A 490 -7.67 20.22 -27.21
CA GLY A 490 -7.78 21.38 -28.07
C GLY A 490 -7.22 22.67 -27.49
N LEU A 491 -6.18 23.17 -28.15
CA LEU A 491 -5.69 24.55 -28.04
C LEU A 491 -5.16 24.99 -29.41
N SER A 492 -6.00 24.90 -30.44
CA SER A 492 -5.85 25.73 -31.65
C SER A 492 -7.19 25.87 -32.39
N ASN A 493 -7.83 27.02 -32.20
CA ASN A 493 -8.58 27.69 -33.25
C ASN A 493 -8.74 29.18 -32.89
N ALA A 494 -7.60 29.87 -32.81
CA ALA A 494 -7.48 31.29 -33.11
C ALA A 494 -5.99 31.63 -33.15
N LEU A 495 -5.57 32.34 -34.19
CA LEU A 495 -4.24 32.95 -34.40
C LEU A 495 -3.13 32.02 -34.90
N LEU A 496 -3.00 31.92 -36.23
CA LEU A 496 -1.92 32.62 -36.97
C LEU A 496 -1.98 32.26 -38.47
N LYS A 497 -2.65 33.14 -39.22
CA LYS A 497 -2.42 33.37 -40.65
C LYS A 497 -1.36 34.46 -40.77
N SER A 498 -0.19 34.12 -41.33
CA SER A 498 0.83 34.96 -42.01
C SER A 498 2.18 34.29 -41.73
N GLY A 499 2.96 33.76 -42.68
CA GLY A 499 3.30 34.34 -43.97
C GLY A 499 4.76 34.82 -43.91
N MET A 500 5.66 34.08 -44.57
CA MET A 500 7.05 34.41 -44.95
C MET A 500 8.11 34.56 -43.84
N TRP A 501 9.16 33.73 -43.88
CA TRP A 501 10.55 34.13 -44.22
C TRP A 501 11.53 32.92 -44.20
N VAL A 502 12.47 32.91 -45.14
CA VAL A 502 13.64 32.02 -45.28
C VAL A 502 14.89 32.91 -45.12
N PRO A 503 15.91 32.56 -44.31
CA PRO A 503 17.17 31.95 -44.81
C PRO A 503 17.82 31.04 -43.73
N GLY A 504 18.89 30.28 -43.90
CA GLY A 504 19.91 30.08 -44.94
C GLY A 504 20.95 29.14 -44.30
N SER A 505 21.44 28.16 -45.06
CA SER A 505 22.38 27.13 -44.62
C SER A 505 23.81 27.65 -44.56
N ILE A 506 24.51 27.38 -43.46
CA ILE A 506 25.97 27.52 -43.34
C ILE A 506 26.55 26.15 -42.99
N ASP A 507 27.34 25.61 -43.91
CA ASP A 507 28.19 24.43 -43.72
C ASP A 507 29.40 24.81 -42.85
N VAL A 508 29.66 24.02 -41.79
CA VAL A 508 30.97 23.97 -41.14
C VAL A 508 31.35 22.51 -40.93
N ALA A 509 32.32 22.07 -41.72
CA ALA A 509 33.02 20.81 -41.56
C ALA A 509 34.07 20.92 -40.44
N ILE A 510 34.04 20.04 -39.44
CA ILE A 510 35.20 19.72 -38.60
C ILE A 510 35.21 18.22 -38.34
N GLY A 511 36.17 17.53 -38.96
CA GLY A 511 36.54 16.17 -38.59
C GLY A 511 37.54 16.16 -37.44
N SER A 512 37.47 15.15 -36.57
CA SER A 512 38.68 14.53 -36.03
C SER A 512 38.35 13.12 -35.52
N LYS A 513 39.06 12.13 -36.07
CA LYS A 513 39.18 10.79 -35.50
C LYS A 513 40.20 10.86 -34.36
N ARG A 514 39.90 10.27 -33.20
CA ARG A 514 40.92 9.88 -32.22
C ARG A 514 40.61 8.51 -31.66
N GLU A 515 41.44 7.56 -32.05
CA GLU A 515 41.63 6.28 -31.37
C GLU A 515 42.27 6.53 -30.00
N VAL A 516 41.81 5.82 -28.97
CA VAL A 516 42.47 5.79 -27.66
C VAL A 516 42.65 4.32 -27.26
N SER A 517 43.88 3.86 -27.38
CA SER A 517 44.45 2.78 -26.60
C SER A 517 45.09 3.38 -25.35
N ASP A 518 44.78 2.90 -24.14
CA ASP A 518 45.86 2.64 -23.18
C ASP A 518 45.43 1.71 -22.04
N SER A 519 46.31 0.77 -21.73
CA SER A 519 46.22 -0.20 -20.65
C SER A 519 47.55 -0.21 -19.91
N ARG A 520 47.76 0.71 -18.96
CA ARG A 520 48.91 0.69 -18.01
C ARG A 520 48.69 1.71 -16.88
N ASN A 521 48.11 1.28 -15.75
CA ASN A 521 48.44 1.80 -14.41
C ASN A 521 47.59 1.16 -13.28
N ARG A 522 47.86 -0.11 -12.93
CA ARG A 522 47.32 -0.74 -11.71
C ARG A 522 48.32 -0.83 -10.54
N GLY A 523 49.57 -0.38 -10.72
CA GLY A 523 50.64 -0.56 -9.72
C GLY A 523 50.81 0.56 -8.67
N SER A 524 50.20 1.73 -8.86
CA SER A 524 50.41 2.91 -8.01
C SER A 524 49.44 2.99 -6.82
N LEU A 525 48.20 2.51 -6.98
CA LEU A 525 47.14 2.68 -5.98
C LEU A 525 47.36 1.82 -4.71
N LEU A 526 48.00 0.66 -4.84
CA LEU A 526 48.25 -0.26 -3.72
C LEU A 526 49.41 0.17 -2.80
N ARG A 527 50.30 1.06 -3.26
CA ARG A 527 51.36 1.63 -2.40
C ARG A 527 50.82 2.75 -1.50
N SER A 528 49.93 3.60 -2.00
CA SER A 528 49.35 4.71 -1.23
C SER A 528 48.47 4.24 -0.05
N ILE A 529 47.83 3.06 -0.15
CA ILE A 529 47.03 2.47 0.93
C ILE A 529 47.91 1.89 2.06
N ARG A 530 49.14 1.49 1.76
CA ARG A 530 50.05 0.90 2.76
C ARG A 530 50.69 1.96 3.64
N ASP A 531 50.97 3.14 3.09
CA ASP A 531 51.63 4.24 3.80
C ASP A 531 50.67 5.01 4.72
N ALA A 532 49.35 4.92 4.50
CA ALA A 532 48.33 5.52 5.38
C ALA A 532 48.18 4.80 6.74
N ARG A 533 48.83 3.65 6.96
CA ARG A 533 48.68 2.84 8.18
C ARG A 533 49.64 3.21 9.32
N GLN A 534 50.57 4.15 9.11
CA GLN A 534 51.63 4.48 10.09
C GLN A 534 51.57 5.89 10.72
N ALA A 535 50.49 6.67 10.52
CA ALA A 535 50.34 7.96 11.19
C ALA A 535 49.51 7.85 12.49
N HIS A 536 50.11 8.28 13.61
CA HIS A 536 49.54 8.38 14.95
C HIS A 536 48.15 9.06 14.98
N VAL A 537 47.11 8.33 15.42
CA VAL A 537 45.81 8.91 15.81
C VAL A 537 45.73 8.95 17.34
N ARG A 538 45.86 10.14 17.93
CA ARG A 538 45.89 10.33 19.40
C ARG A 538 44.72 11.14 19.98
N SER A 539 43.60 11.33 19.27
CA SER A 539 42.40 11.87 19.94
C SER A 539 41.08 11.26 19.42
N PRO A 540 40.13 10.95 20.33
CA PRO A 540 38.77 10.53 19.96
C PRO A 540 38.06 11.52 19.01
N GLN A 541 38.41 12.81 19.09
CA GLN A 541 37.85 13.86 18.23
C GLN A 541 38.30 13.74 16.77
N SER A 542 39.54 13.27 16.50
CA SER A 542 40.04 13.05 15.14
C SER A 542 39.33 11.86 14.45
N LEU A 543 39.11 10.78 15.20
CA LEU A 543 38.30 9.64 14.76
C LEU A 543 36.86 10.05 14.44
N PHE A 544 36.28 10.91 15.27
CA PHE A 544 34.93 11.45 15.04
C PHE A 544 34.85 12.29 13.76
N PHE A 545 35.85 13.14 13.51
CA PHE A 545 35.93 13.94 12.29
C PHE A 545 36.10 13.07 11.03
N HIS A 546 36.97 12.07 11.07
CA HIS A 546 37.20 11.17 9.94
C HIS A 546 35.98 10.29 9.66
N PHE A 547 35.28 9.85 10.70
CA PHE A 547 34.05 9.08 10.58
C PHE A 547 32.89 9.92 10.03
N TYR A 548 32.75 11.16 10.48
CA TYR A 548 31.76 12.12 9.94
C TYR A 548 32.02 12.43 8.46
N CYS A 549 33.27 12.71 8.09
CA CYS A 549 33.67 12.87 6.69
C CYS A 549 33.42 11.60 5.87
N PHE A 550 33.63 10.41 6.45
CA PHE A 550 33.32 9.14 5.80
C PHE A 550 31.81 8.91 5.63
N ALA A 551 30.97 9.26 6.61
CA ALA A 551 29.53 9.16 6.52
C ALA A 551 28.96 10.13 5.47
N ILE A 552 29.43 11.38 5.45
CA ILE A 552 29.08 12.35 4.41
C ILE A 552 29.60 11.88 3.05
N ALA A 553 30.83 11.39 2.98
CA ALA A 553 31.38 10.85 1.74
C ALA A 553 30.63 9.60 1.29
N ALA A 554 30.14 8.74 2.18
CA ALA A 554 29.35 7.55 1.86
C ALA A 554 27.94 7.93 1.38
N ILE A 555 27.31 8.94 1.98
CA ILE A 555 26.01 9.48 1.53
C ILE A 555 26.17 10.19 0.17
N ALA A 556 27.21 11.02 0.02
CA ALA A 556 27.55 11.67 -1.24
C ALA A 556 27.97 10.66 -2.30
N PHE A 557 28.70 9.60 -1.93
CA PHE A 557 29.11 8.52 -2.83
C PHE A 557 27.92 7.64 -3.20
N ALA A 558 26.99 7.32 -2.30
CA ALA A 558 25.75 6.62 -2.67
C ALA A 558 24.90 7.45 -3.65
N SER A 559 24.86 8.77 -3.43
CA SER A 559 24.17 9.73 -4.33
C SER A 559 24.90 9.88 -5.68
N LEU A 560 26.24 9.92 -5.69
CA LEU A 560 27.08 9.99 -6.90
C LEU A 560 27.25 8.64 -7.61
N TYR A 561 27.09 7.51 -6.91
CA TYR A 561 27.18 6.17 -7.50
C TYR A 561 25.96 5.86 -8.35
N CYS A 562 24.77 6.35 -7.96
CA CYS A 562 23.60 6.42 -8.85
C CYS A 562 23.91 7.20 -10.15
N HIS A 563 24.78 8.20 -10.09
CA HIS A 563 25.15 9.01 -11.26
C HIS A 563 26.06 8.27 -12.26
N ARG A 564 26.89 7.31 -11.82
CA ARG A 564 27.97 6.75 -12.67
C ARG A 564 27.49 5.69 -13.68
N TYR A 565 26.27 5.16 -13.51
CA TYR A 565 25.68 4.21 -14.47
C TYR A 565 24.79 4.88 -15.54
N ARG A 566 24.50 6.19 -15.42
CA ARG A 566 23.65 6.93 -16.37
C ARG A 566 24.36 7.35 -17.67
N SER A 567 25.66 7.08 -17.83
CA SER A 567 26.46 7.54 -18.99
C SER A 567 27.18 6.43 -19.75
N THR A 568 26.79 5.17 -19.59
CA THR A 568 27.26 4.09 -20.46
C THR A 568 26.05 3.33 -21.00
N PHE A 569 25.83 3.49 -22.31
CA PHE A 569 24.81 2.88 -23.18
C PHE A 569 23.49 3.65 -23.38
N ILE A 570 23.45 4.36 -24.53
CA ILE A 570 22.32 4.89 -25.31
C ILE A 570 21.20 5.59 -24.51
N SER A 571 21.38 6.87 -24.19
CA SER A 571 20.27 7.80 -24.08
C SER A 571 19.86 8.25 -25.49
N VAL A 572 18.81 7.65 -26.05
CA VAL A 572 18.15 8.21 -27.24
C VAL A 572 17.44 9.48 -26.77
N GLN A 573 17.97 10.64 -27.14
CA GLN A 573 17.16 11.85 -27.23
C GLN A 573 16.31 11.69 -28.49
N ASP A 574 14.99 11.64 -28.34
CA ASP A 574 14.07 11.70 -29.46
C ASP A 574 14.24 13.04 -30.19
N GLN A 575 14.89 13.01 -31.34
CA GLN A 575 14.81 14.05 -32.36
C GLN A 575 14.12 13.48 -33.59
N ASP A 576 13.15 14.25 -34.08
CA ASP A 576 12.35 14.00 -35.28
C ASP A 576 13.20 13.65 -36.51
N VAL A 577 12.96 12.48 -37.13
CA VAL A 577 13.37 12.25 -38.53
C VAL A 577 12.29 11.48 -39.31
N VAL A 578 11.69 12.21 -40.23
CA VAL A 578 10.94 11.74 -41.39
C VAL A 578 11.92 11.21 -42.45
N ARG A 579 11.58 10.04 -43.03
CA ARG A 579 12.03 9.44 -44.31
C ARG A 579 13.51 9.06 -44.47
N GLY A 580 13.71 7.78 -44.82
CA GLY A 580 14.89 7.30 -45.55
C GLY A 580 15.02 5.78 -45.52
N ALA A 581 14.62 5.11 -46.61
CA ALA A 581 14.80 3.68 -46.81
C ALA A 581 16.29 3.32 -47.01
N SER A 582 16.78 2.25 -46.36
CA SER A 582 18.03 1.58 -46.77
C SER A 582 18.20 0.18 -46.14
N GLN A 583 18.22 -0.81 -47.04
CA GLN A 583 19.02 -2.06 -47.08
C GLN A 583 19.16 -2.99 -45.86
N ARG A 584 18.63 -4.21 -46.02
CA ARG A 584 18.90 -5.40 -45.19
C ARG A 584 20.25 -6.04 -45.54
N ALA A 585 21.08 -6.28 -44.52
CA ALA A 585 22.22 -7.18 -44.63
C ALA A 585 21.79 -8.65 -44.37
N ARG A 586 22.20 -9.54 -45.26
CA ARG A 586 22.08 -11.00 -45.16
C ARG A 586 23.31 -11.58 -44.47
N SER A 587 23.13 -12.43 -43.46
CA SER A 587 24.06 -13.53 -43.16
C SER A 587 23.43 -14.50 -42.14
N LEU A 588 23.20 -15.74 -42.57
CA LEU A 588 22.89 -16.90 -41.73
C LEU A 588 24.04 -17.91 -41.88
N PRO A 589 24.47 -18.61 -40.82
CA PRO A 589 25.25 -19.85 -40.93
C PRO A 589 24.33 -21.10 -40.97
N PRO A 590 24.85 -22.27 -41.38
CA PRO A 590 24.04 -23.41 -41.81
C PRO A 590 23.45 -24.21 -40.65
N ARG A 591 22.24 -24.75 -40.87
CA ARG A 591 21.59 -25.74 -39.99
C ARG A 591 22.21 -27.11 -40.22
N SER A 592 22.62 -27.80 -39.15
CA SER A 592 22.81 -29.25 -39.16
C SER A 592 21.48 -29.93 -38.83
N GLU A 593 21.03 -30.82 -39.70
CA GLU A 593 19.92 -31.73 -39.46
C GLU A 593 20.38 -32.84 -38.49
N SER A 594 19.60 -33.07 -37.43
CA SER A 594 19.63 -34.33 -36.68
C SER A 594 18.19 -34.79 -36.46
N ALA A 595 17.64 -35.47 -37.47
CA ALA A 595 16.46 -36.31 -37.33
C ALA A 595 16.84 -37.55 -36.50
N GLY A 596 16.10 -37.84 -35.43
CA GLY A 596 16.26 -39.12 -34.72
C GLY A 596 15.83 -39.19 -33.26
N HIS A 597 15.34 -38.12 -32.61
CA HIS A 597 15.06 -38.15 -31.17
C HIS A 597 13.58 -38.22 -30.74
N GLU A 598 12.62 -37.93 -31.63
CA GLU A 598 11.19 -37.85 -31.25
C GLU A 598 10.48 -39.20 -31.05
N HIS A 599 10.95 -40.29 -31.67
CA HIS A 599 10.31 -41.60 -31.53
C HIS A 599 10.68 -42.37 -30.24
N ALA A 600 11.78 -41.99 -29.58
CA ALA A 600 12.18 -42.61 -28.32
C ALA A 600 11.39 -42.06 -27.11
N GLU A 601 11.02 -40.78 -27.12
CA GLU A 601 10.27 -40.14 -26.03
C GLU A 601 8.80 -40.56 -26.01
N SER A 602 8.17 -40.76 -27.17
CA SER A 602 6.77 -41.22 -27.23
C SER A 602 6.59 -42.63 -26.66
N ARG A 603 7.53 -43.56 -26.92
CA ARG A 603 7.51 -44.92 -26.34
C ARG A 603 7.79 -44.94 -24.84
N TYR A 604 8.55 -43.95 -24.33
CA TYR A 604 8.83 -43.85 -22.90
C TYR A 604 7.59 -43.35 -22.13
N VAL A 605 6.86 -42.37 -22.68
CA VAL A 605 5.63 -41.82 -22.10
C VAL A 605 4.50 -42.87 -22.11
N GLU A 606 4.38 -43.65 -23.18
CA GLU A 606 3.37 -44.72 -23.28
C GLU A 606 3.61 -45.86 -22.26
N ASN A 607 4.86 -46.26 -22.06
CA ASN A 607 5.24 -47.23 -21.02
C ASN A 607 5.02 -46.71 -19.58
N LEU A 608 5.13 -45.39 -19.37
CA LEU A 608 4.87 -44.76 -18.06
C LEU A 608 3.37 -44.70 -17.74
N LEU A 609 2.52 -44.52 -18.75
CA LEU A 609 1.07 -44.53 -18.59
C LEU A 609 0.53 -45.95 -18.36
N GLN A 610 1.07 -46.97 -19.05
CA GLN A 610 0.73 -48.38 -18.79
C GLN A 610 1.13 -48.84 -17.38
N ARG A 611 2.27 -48.39 -16.86
CA ARG A 611 2.70 -48.70 -15.47
C ARG A 611 1.86 -48.01 -14.40
N ARG A 612 1.19 -46.90 -14.73
CA ARG A 612 0.32 -46.16 -13.81
C ARG A 612 -1.10 -46.72 -13.76
N ALA A 613 -1.56 -47.41 -14.81
CA ALA A 613 -2.82 -48.14 -14.78
C ALA A 613 -2.74 -49.41 -13.90
N ALA A 614 -1.58 -50.07 -13.87
CA ALA A 614 -1.35 -51.26 -13.06
C ALA A 614 -1.26 -50.99 -11.53
N SER A 615 -1.02 -49.74 -11.11
CA SER A 615 -0.84 -49.38 -9.70
C SER A 615 -2.13 -48.97 -8.97
N PHE A 616 -3.28 -48.92 -9.65
CA PHE A 616 -4.56 -48.53 -9.03
C PHE A 616 -5.48 -49.67 -8.58
N GLY A 617 -5.07 -50.94 -8.71
CA GLY A 617 -5.57 -52.05 -7.88
C GLY A 617 -7.08 -52.06 -7.58
N LEU A 618 -7.94 -51.84 -8.57
CA LEU A 618 -9.38 -52.02 -8.41
C LEU A 618 -9.69 -53.48 -8.73
N HIS A 619 -9.80 -54.26 -7.66
CA HIS A 619 -10.47 -55.56 -7.65
C HIS A 619 -11.96 -55.34 -7.91
N GLU A 620 -12.47 -55.90 -8.99
CA GLU A 620 -13.90 -56.16 -9.15
C GLU A 620 -14.36 -57.07 -8.01
N THR A 621 -15.42 -56.66 -7.33
CA THR A 621 -16.15 -57.50 -6.38
C THR A 621 -17.48 -57.88 -7.01
N GLU A 622 -17.64 -59.18 -7.22
CA GLU A 622 -18.90 -59.83 -7.53
C GLU A 622 -19.81 -59.91 -6.29
N ASP A 623 -21.09 -60.16 -6.57
CA ASP A 623 -22.21 -60.61 -5.73
C ASP A 623 -23.06 -59.58 -4.95
N CYS A 624 -24.21 -59.24 -5.55
CA CYS A 624 -25.50 -59.42 -4.87
C CYS A 624 -26.60 -59.84 -5.87
N LYS A 625 -27.21 -61.01 -5.61
CA LYS A 625 -28.34 -61.64 -6.33
C LYS A 625 -29.69 -61.08 -5.84
N ILE A 626 -30.75 -61.45 -6.59
CA ILE A 626 -32.23 -61.34 -6.35
C ILE A 626 -32.83 -60.18 -7.16
N GLU A 627 -33.83 -60.31 -8.05
CA GLU A 627 -34.69 -61.42 -8.49
C GLU A 627 -35.18 -61.14 -9.93
N THR A 628 -35.43 -62.22 -10.67
CA THR A 628 -35.94 -62.29 -12.04
C THR A 628 -37.45 -62.02 -12.14
N VAL A 629 -37.88 -61.25 -13.14
CA VAL A 629 -39.15 -61.47 -13.87
C VAL A 629 -38.91 -61.22 -15.36
N GLU A 630 -39.32 -62.20 -16.15
CA GLU A 630 -39.25 -62.34 -17.59
C GLU A 630 -40.28 -61.43 -18.30
N ASP A 631 -39.93 -60.94 -19.50
CA ASP A 631 -40.59 -61.27 -20.78
C ASP A 631 -40.69 -60.11 -21.79
N ALA A 632 -40.46 -60.52 -23.05
CA ALA A 632 -40.80 -59.87 -24.33
C ALA A 632 -39.98 -58.62 -24.76
N LYS A 633 -39.69 -58.38 -26.04
CA LYS A 633 -39.48 -59.14 -27.28
C LYS A 633 -39.16 -58.06 -28.33
N ASP A 634 -38.31 -58.41 -29.27
CA ASP A 634 -38.25 -57.89 -30.65
C ASP A 634 -37.94 -56.40 -30.94
N ALA A 635 -36.78 -56.22 -31.58
CA ALA A 635 -36.53 -55.50 -32.82
C ALA A 635 -37.24 -54.16 -33.07
N THR A 636 -36.46 -53.09 -33.29
CA THR A 636 -36.38 -52.39 -34.60
C THR A 636 -35.40 -51.21 -34.53
N ASP A 637 -34.53 -51.17 -35.54
CA ASP A 637 -34.12 -50.03 -36.36
C ASP A 637 -33.65 -48.71 -35.73
N ALA A 638 -32.42 -48.38 -36.16
CA ALA A 638 -31.83 -47.07 -36.10
C ALA A 638 -32.66 -46.05 -36.89
N GLU A 639 -33.14 -45.01 -36.23
CA GLU A 639 -33.47 -43.75 -36.89
C GLU A 639 -32.72 -42.57 -36.25
N ASP A 640 -32.09 -41.87 -37.16
CA ASP A 640 -31.43 -40.58 -37.12
C ASP A 640 -32.39 -39.51 -36.54
N VAL A 641 -32.12 -39.05 -35.32
CA VAL A 641 -32.89 -37.98 -34.67
C VAL A 641 -32.48 -36.65 -35.29
N GLY A 642 -33.25 -36.25 -36.30
CA GLY A 642 -33.21 -34.91 -36.87
C GLY A 642 -33.62 -33.85 -35.85
N ASP A 643 -32.86 -32.76 -35.83
CA ASP A 643 -33.16 -31.51 -35.14
C ASP A 643 -34.55 -30.99 -35.52
N VAL A 644 -35.51 -31.09 -34.60
CA VAL A 644 -36.81 -30.42 -34.71
C VAL A 644 -36.63 -28.99 -34.18
N PRO A 645 -36.89 -27.95 -34.99
CA PRO A 645 -36.86 -26.57 -34.51
C PRO A 645 -38.03 -26.34 -33.56
N VAL A 646 -37.71 -26.21 -32.27
CA VAL A 646 -38.64 -25.79 -31.21
C VAL A 646 -39.18 -24.40 -31.57
N SER A 647 -40.50 -24.25 -31.49
CA SER A 647 -41.16 -23.00 -31.88
C SER A 647 -40.84 -21.88 -30.87
N PRO A 648 -40.53 -20.64 -31.32
CA PRO A 648 -40.16 -19.52 -30.44
C PRO A 648 -41.23 -19.10 -29.42
N SER A 649 -42.46 -19.64 -29.49
CA SER A 649 -43.55 -19.28 -28.57
C SER A 649 -43.51 -20.05 -27.25
N GLU A 650 -42.96 -21.26 -27.21
CA GLU A 650 -42.90 -22.06 -25.97
C GLU A 650 -41.74 -21.65 -25.05
N GLU A 651 -40.62 -21.17 -25.59
CA GLU A 651 -39.52 -20.59 -24.77
C GLU A 651 -39.92 -19.27 -24.10
N ALA A 652 -40.85 -18.52 -24.68
CA ALA A 652 -41.32 -17.25 -24.11
C ALA A 652 -42.23 -17.45 -22.89
N GLU A 653 -43.13 -18.44 -22.92
CA GLU A 653 -43.99 -18.77 -21.76
C GLU A 653 -43.20 -19.40 -20.60
N VAL A 654 -42.18 -20.22 -20.90
CA VAL A 654 -41.31 -20.80 -19.86
C VAL A 654 -40.39 -19.75 -19.21
N LEU A 655 -40.00 -18.69 -19.93
CA LEU A 655 -39.20 -17.60 -19.36
C LEU A 655 -40.02 -16.67 -18.45
N GLU A 656 -41.32 -16.53 -18.71
CA GLU A 656 -42.21 -15.64 -17.93
C GLU A 656 -42.62 -16.28 -16.58
N GLU A 657 -42.76 -17.61 -16.52
CA GLU A 657 -43.04 -18.33 -15.27
C GLU A 657 -41.80 -18.44 -14.35
N VAL A 658 -40.58 -18.38 -14.91
CA VAL A 658 -39.31 -18.51 -14.16
C VAL A 658 -38.84 -17.19 -13.53
N LEU A 659 -39.47 -16.05 -13.83
CA LEU A 659 -39.11 -14.73 -13.27
C LEU A 659 -40.11 -14.19 -12.24
N ALA A 660 -41.07 -15.01 -11.78
CA ALA A 660 -41.94 -14.61 -10.68
C ALA A 660 -41.12 -14.36 -9.41
N LEU A 661 -40.91 -13.08 -9.10
CA LEU A 661 -40.21 -12.63 -7.90
C LEU A 661 -40.89 -13.19 -6.66
N SER A 662 -40.09 -13.73 -5.75
CA SER A 662 -40.64 -14.18 -4.46
C SER A 662 -41.21 -13.00 -3.66
N GLU A 663 -42.25 -13.22 -2.85
CA GLU A 663 -42.79 -12.22 -1.92
C GLU A 663 -41.70 -11.65 -0.99
N GLY A 664 -40.72 -12.49 -0.65
CA GLY A 664 -39.52 -12.09 0.10
C GLY A 664 -38.62 -11.10 -0.63
N SER A 665 -38.71 -11.01 -1.96
CA SER A 665 -37.88 -10.13 -2.79
C SER A 665 -38.40 -8.69 -2.88
N PHE A 666 -39.64 -8.43 -2.49
CA PHE A 666 -40.20 -7.07 -2.54
C PHE A 666 -39.45 -6.07 -1.66
N GLY A 667 -39.12 -4.93 -2.29
CA GLY A 667 -38.29 -3.83 -1.79
C GLY A 667 -36.82 -4.20 -1.54
N HIS A 668 -36.24 -5.06 -2.38
CA HIS A 668 -34.79 -5.26 -2.43
C HIS A 668 -34.06 -3.95 -2.81
N PRO A 669 -32.87 -3.65 -2.23
CA PRO A 669 -32.15 -4.41 -1.21
C PRO A 669 -32.50 -4.01 0.24
N GLU A 670 -33.21 -2.91 0.46
CA GLU A 670 -33.28 -2.25 1.77
C GLU A 670 -34.36 -2.81 2.70
N VAL A 671 -35.53 -3.17 2.16
CA VAL A 671 -36.66 -3.68 2.94
C VAL A 671 -37.00 -5.14 2.63
N CYS A 672 -36.30 -5.81 1.72
CA CYS A 672 -36.55 -7.22 1.40
C CYS A 672 -36.37 -8.19 2.59
N GLY A 673 -36.99 -9.36 2.47
CA GLY A 673 -36.85 -10.49 3.38
C GLY A 673 -35.42 -11.00 3.48
N ARG A 674 -35.15 -11.93 4.42
CA ARG A 674 -33.83 -12.57 4.52
C ARG A 674 -33.53 -13.36 3.22
N PRO A 675 -32.26 -13.48 2.77
CA PRO A 675 -31.94 -14.23 1.57
C PRO A 675 -32.37 -15.69 1.75
N CYS A 676 -32.98 -16.26 0.72
CA CYS A 676 -33.47 -17.63 0.75
C CYS A 676 -32.29 -18.60 0.57
N VAL A 677 -31.85 -19.24 1.66
CA VAL A 677 -30.76 -20.22 1.61
C VAL A 677 -31.11 -21.39 0.70
N ARG A 678 -32.39 -21.81 0.66
CA ARG A 678 -32.84 -22.89 -0.23
C ARG A 678 -32.75 -22.50 -1.71
N PHE A 679 -33.13 -21.27 -2.06
CA PHE A 679 -33.03 -20.76 -3.43
C PHE A 679 -31.57 -20.63 -3.87
N MET A 680 -30.69 -20.14 -2.97
CA MET A 680 -29.24 -20.10 -3.23
C MET A 680 -28.64 -21.49 -3.53
N HIS A 681 -29.28 -22.57 -3.09
CA HIS A 681 -28.89 -23.94 -3.39
C HIS A 681 -29.75 -24.61 -4.49
N GLY A 682 -30.65 -23.87 -5.15
CA GLY A 682 -31.53 -24.39 -6.20
C GLY A 682 -32.71 -25.25 -5.71
N ASN A 683 -33.00 -25.26 -4.41
CA ASN A 683 -33.95 -26.19 -3.76
C ASN A 683 -35.14 -25.47 -3.08
N CYS A 684 -35.55 -24.29 -3.58
CA CYS A 684 -36.69 -23.57 -3.00
C CYS A 684 -38.02 -24.00 -3.64
N GLU A 685 -38.77 -24.85 -2.95
CA GLU A 685 -40.10 -25.33 -3.39
C GLU A 685 -41.21 -24.28 -3.28
N GLN A 686 -40.98 -23.17 -2.55
CA GLN A 686 -42.00 -22.15 -2.31
C GLN A 686 -42.16 -21.16 -3.48
N GLY A 687 -41.24 -21.16 -4.45
CA GLY A 687 -41.31 -20.30 -5.64
C GLY A 687 -41.63 -18.83 -5.31
N ALA A 688 -42.63 -18.28 -5.99
CA ALA A 688 -43.11 -16.91 -5.78
C ALA A 688 -43.68 -16.65 -4.37
N ALA A 689 -44.24 -17.67 -3.70
CA ALA A 689 -44.78 -17.55 -2.35
C ALA A 689 -43.70 -17.55 -1.24
N CYS A 690 -42.42 -17.68 -1.60
CA CYS A 690 -41.33 -17.69 -0.64
C CYS A 690 -41.20 -16.33 0.08
N GLN A 691 -41.32 -16.33 1.40
CA GLN A 691 -41.14 -15.12 2.24
C GLN A 691 -39.68 -14.65 2.34
N TYR A 692 -38.75 -15.39 1.74
CA TYR A 692 -37.33 -15.08 1.67
C TYR A 692 -36.94 -14.54 0.29
N CYS A 693 -36.00 -13.60 0.27
CA CYS A 693 -35.57 -12.91 -0.94
C CYS A 693 -34.73 -13.83 -1.84
N HIS A 694 -35.10 -13.92 -3.12
CA HIS A 694 -34.42 -14.71 -4.15
C HIS A 694 -33.40 -13.87 -4.94
N LEU A 695 -33.43 -12.54 -4.80
CA LEU A 695 -32.49 -11.65 -5.46
C LEU A 695 -31.09 -11.69 -4.83
N GLU A 696 -30.07 -11.50 -5.67
CA GLU A 696 -28.68 -11.48 -5.25
C GLU A 696 -28.40 -10.30 -4.31
N HIS A 697 -27.84 -10.59 -3.14
CA HIS A 697 -27.43 -9.55 -2.19
C HIS A 697 -25.93 -9.30 -2.33
N THR A 698 -25.58 -8.21 -2.99
CA THR A 698 -24.18 -7.77 -3.17
C THR A 698 -23.44 -7.50 -1.85
N ARG A 699 -24.16 -7.34 -0.75
CA ARG A 699 -23.60 -7.11 0.59
C ARG A 699 -24.07 -8.17 1.58
N PRO A 700 -23.15 -8.80 2.33
CA PRO A 700 -23.53 -9.66 3.45
C PRO A 700 -24.41 -8.89 4.43
N LYS A 701 -25.55 -9.47 4.86
CA LYS A 701 -26.38 -8.84 5.89
C LYS A 701 -25.59 -8.71 7.17
N LEU A 702 -25.25 -7.47 7.54
CA LEU A 702 -24.53 -7.15 8.76
C LEU A 702 -25.36 -7.57 9.97
N LYS A 703 -24.73 -8.29 10.90
CA LYS A 703 -25.32 -8.72 12.16
C LYS A 703 -24.69 -7.93 13.30
N LEU A 704 -25.50 -7.61 14.31
CA LEU A 704 -24.97 -7.10 15.57
C LEU A 704 -24.13 -8.20 16.23
N ASP A 705 -22.92 -7.85 16.69
CA ASP A 705 -22.09 -8.78 17.43
C ASP A 705 -22.70 -9.12 18.81
N LYS A 706 -22.02 -9.98 19.59
CA LYS A 706 -22.53 -10.37 20.93
C LYS A 706 -22.65 -9.18 21.88
N ARG A 707 -21.67 -8.26 21.89
CA ARG A 707 -21.65 -7.11 22.80
C ARG A 707 -22.68 -6.05 22.39
N GLN A 708 -22.85 -5.84 21.09
CA GLN A 708 -23.85 -4.93 20.53
C GLN A 708 -25.28 -5.41 20.80
N ARG A 709 -25.54 -6.72 20.68
CA ARG A 709 -26.82 -7.31 21.10
C ARG A 709 -27.07 -7.10 22.58
N GLN A 710 -26.12 -7.49 23.44
CA GLN A 710 -26.23 -7.26 24.89
C GLN A 710 -26.44 -5.77 25.24
N CYS A 711 -25.80 -4.85 24.51
CA CYS A 711 -26.02 -3.42 24.69
C CYS A 711 -27.45 -3.02 24.32
N LEU A 712 -27.97 -3.49 23.18
CA LEU A 712 -29.34 -3.22 22.74
C LEU A 712 -30.38 -3.85 23.67
N ASP A 713 -30.18 -5.11 24.08
CA ASP A 713 -31.04 -5.87 25.00
C ASP A 713 -31.11 -5.23 26.40
N SER A 714 -30.11 -4.42 26.76
CA SER A 714 -30.07 -3.67 28.03
C SER A 714 -30.82 -2.33 27.98
N LEU A 715 -31.42 -1.97 26.85
CA LEU A 715 -32.24 -0.78 26.68
C LEU A 715 -33.72 -1.14 26.83
N ASN A 716 -34.51 -0.25 27.43
CA ASN A 716 -35.96 -0.41 27.44
C ASN A 716 -36.59 -0.05 26.08
N GLU A 717 -37.87 -0.34 25.90
CA GLU A 717 -38.63 -0.13 24.66
C GLU A 717 -38.49 1.31 24.10
N GLN A 718 -38.70 2.30 24.97
CA GLN A 718 -38.60 3.72 24.64
C GLN A 718 -37.19 4.08 24.17
N GLN A 719 -36.17 3.55 24.86
CA GLN A 719 -34.76 3.76 24.54
C GLN A 719 -34.38 3.14 23.19
N VAL A 720 -34.84 1.92 22.90
CA VAL A 720 -34.60 1.26 21.61
C VAL A 720 -35.21 2.08 20.47
N LEU A 721 -36.47 2.51 20.60
CA LEU A 721 -37.14 3.34 19.61
C LEU A 721 -36.43 4.69 19.42
N SER A 722 -36.04 5.37 20.50
CA SER A 722 -35.32 6.64 20.43
C SER A 722 -33.97 6.52 19.71
N VAL A 723 -33.32 5.36 19.78
CA VAL A 723 -32.04 5.10 19.12
C VAL A 723 -32.24 4.69 17.67
N LEU A 724 -33.19 3.79 17.36
CA LEU A 724 -33.35 3.20 16.03
C LEU A 724 -34.13 4.09 15.06
N LEU A 725 -35.18 4.77 15.52
CA LEU A 725 -36.09 5.54 14.66
C LEU A 725 -35.37 6.61 13.81
N PRO A 726 -34.42 7.41 14.32
CA PRO A 726 -33.70 8.37 13.48
C PRO A 726 -32.94 7.72 12.32
N TYR A 727 -32.38 6.51 12.52
CA TYR A 727 -31.67 5.79 11.46
C TYR A 727 -32.65 5.18 10.45
N ILE A 728 -33.81 4.67 10.90
CA ILE A 728 -34.87 4.17 10.00
C ILE A 728 -35.36 5.32 9.11
N ALA A 729 -35.74 6.45 9.71
CA ALA A 729 -36.25 7.61 8.97
C ALA A 729 -35.24 8.19 7.98
N THR A 730 -33.99 8.44 8.43
CA THR A 730 -32.92 8.96 7.56
C THR A 730 -32.66 8.00 6.40
N ARG A 731 -32.62 6.69 6.66
CA ARG A 731 -32.33 5.71 5.61
C ARG A 731 -33.50 5.54 4.64
N CYS A 732 -34.74 5.61 5.11
CA CYS A 732 -35.90 5.67 4.21
C CYS A 732 -35.84 6.91 3.32
N GLN A 733 -35.45 8.06 3.85
CA GLN A 733 -35.28 9.28 3.07
C GLN A 733 -34.15 9.16 2.04
N ASP A 734 -32.97 8.71 2.46
CA ASP A 734 -31.78 8.56 1.61
C ASP A 734 -31.98 7.55 0.47
N GLN A 735 -32.91 6.60 0.63
CA GLN A 735 -33.18 5.54 -0.35
C GLN A 735 -34.48 5.76 -1.13
N GLY A 736 -35.16 6.91 -0.97
CA GLY A 736 -36.43 7.18 -1.65
C GLY A 736 -37.61 6.32 -1.17
N LEU A 737 -37.52 5.73 0.02
CA LEU A 737 -38.52 4.85 0.62
C LEU A 737 -39.44 5.58 1.62
N ALA A 738 -39.31 6.91 1.76
CA ALA A 738 -40.03 7.67 2.79
C ALA A 738 -41.56 7.58 2.65
N GLU A 739 -42.08 7.71 1.43
CA GLU A 739 -43.51 7.60 1.13
C GLU A 739 -44.08 6.19 1.38
N PRO A 740 -43.54 5.12 0.76
CA PRO A 740 -44.07 3.77 0.97
C PRO A 740 -43.87 3.25 2.41
N MET A 741 -42.95 3.85 3.18
CA MET A 741 -42.73 3.54 4.61
C MET A 741 -43.46 4.48 5.58
N ALA A 742 -44.28 5.43 5.10
CA ALA A 742 -44.88 6.46 5.94
C ALA A 742 -45.75 5.89 7.07
N GLU A 743 -46.53 4.84 6.78
CA GLU A 743 -47.36 4.16 7.79
C GLU A 743 -46.51 3.51 8.89
N VAL A 744 -45.41 2.85 8.50
CA VAL A 744 -44.46 2.23 9.44
C VAL A 744 -43.78 3.29 10.31
N LEU A 745 -43.33 4.39 9.71
CA LEU A 745 -42.69 5.50 10.44
C LEU A 745 -43.68 6.15 11.41
N GLY A 746 -44.91 6.41 10.97
CA GLY A 746 -45.97 6.96 11.81
C GLY A 746 -46.33 6.05 12.99
N LEU A 747 -46.37 4.73 12.77
CA LEU A 747 -46.62 3.75 13.82
C LEU A 747 -45.50 3.76 14.89
N LEU A 748 -44.23 3.75 14.46
CA LEU A 748 -43.07 3.81 15.37
C LEU A 748 -43.02 5.12 16.16
N GLN A 749 -43.38 6.23 15.51
CA GLN A 749 -43.35 7.57 16.09
C GLN A 749 -44.48 7.76 17.11
N SER A 750 -45.68 7.26 16.80
CA SER A 750 -46.83 7.24 17.73
C SER A 750 -46.51 6.40 18.96
N ARG A 751 -45.91 5.23 18.78
CA ARG A 751 -45.51 4.37 19.90
C ARG A 751 -44.47 5.04 20.81
N LEU A 752 -43.48 5.72 20.21
CA LEU A 752 -42.49 6.47 21.00
C LEU A 752 -43.14 7.62 21.80
N GLN A 753 -44.17 8.28 21.25
CA GLN A 753 -44.93 9.32 21.94
C GLN A 753 -45.76 8.75 23.10
N GLU A 754 -46.47 7.63 22.90
CA GLU A 754 -47.22 6.92 23.95
C GLU A 754 -46.33 6.56 25.14
N LEU A 755 -45.15 5.98 24.87
CA LEU A 755 -44.17 5.61 25.89
C LEU A 755 -43.57 6.83 26.62
N SER A 756 -43.65 8.01 26.01
CA SER A 756 -43.13 9.26 26.58
C SER A 756 -44.18 10.05 27.37
N ALA A 757 -45.46 9.70 27.27
CA ALA A 757 -46.54 10.45 27.90
C ALA A 757 -46.63 10.34 29.44
N PRO A 758 -46.29 9.21 30.10
CA PRO A 758 -46.47 9.10 31.56
C PRO A 758 -45.19 9.35 32.39
N LEU A 759 -43.99 9.34 31.81
CA LEU A 759 -42.71 9.38 32.56
C LEU A 759 -41.64 10.22 31.85
N PRO A 760 -40.74 10.90 32.59
CA PRO A 760 -39.62 11.60 32.00
C PRO A 760 -38.75 10.62 31.20
N THR A 761 -38.45 10.99 29.95
CA THR A 761 -37.64 10.21 29.02
C THR A 761 -36.31 9.86 29.68
N THR A 762 -36.04 8.58 29.91
CA THR A 762 -34.74 8.17 30.44
C THR A 762 -33.73 8.20 29.30
N PRO A 763 -32.81 9.18 29.24
CA PRO A 763 -31.92 9.33 28.09
C PRO A 763 -31.03 8.11 27.96
N VAL A 764 -30.82 7.65 26.72
CA VAL A 764 -29.86 6.58 26.46
C VAL A 764 -28.46 7.08 26.81
N PRO A 765 -27.70 6.35 27.64
CA PRO A 765 -26.32 6.73 27.96
C PRO A 765 -25.53 6.97 26.67
N ARG A 766 -24.83 8.11 26.59
CA ARG A 766 -24.07 8.50 25.38
C ARG A 766 -23.07 7.42 24.95
N SER A 767 -22.48 6.68 25.90
CA SER A 767 -21.59 5.56 25.63
C SER A 767 -22.26 4.44 24.82
N LYS A 768 -23.47 4.01 25.21
CA LYS A 768 -24.25 2.98 24.51
C LYS A 768 -24.69 3.45 23.11
N SER A 769 -25.16 4.70 23.00
CA SER A 769 -25.55 5.27 21.71
C SER A 769 -24.35 5.38 20.75
N THR A 770 -23.20 5.85 21.23
CA THR A 770 -21.97 5.98 20.43
C THR A 770 -21.44 4.61 20.00
N PHE A 771 -21.51 3.61 20.89
CA PHE A 771 -21.11 2.23 20.61
C PHE A 771 -21.96 1.59 19.49
N LEU A 772 -23.27 1.84 19.46
CA LEU A 772 -24.17 1.30 18.43
C LEU A 772 -24.18 2.12 17.13
N ARG A 773 -23.86 3.42 17.18
CA ARG A 773 -23.97 4.36 16.05
C ARG A 773 -23.31 3.87 14.76
N VAL A 774 -22.09 3.33 14.86
CA VAL A 774 -21.31 2.91 13.69
C VAL A 774 -21.97 1.75 12.96
N ILE A 775 -22.49 0.76 13.70
CA ILE A 775 -23.10 -0.42 13.09
C ILE A 775 -24.52 -0.11 12.59
N LEU A 776 -25.31 0.66 13.34
CA LEU A 776 -26.70 0.99 12.96
C LEU A 776 -26.79 1.74 11.63
N LYS A 777 -25.83 2.64 11.34
CA LYS A 777 -25.73 3.33 10.04
C LYS A 777 -25.55 2.39 8.84
N ARG A 778 -25.07 1.17 9.07
CA ARG A 778 -24.75 0.20 8.01
C ARG A 778 -25.82 -0.88 7.85
N LEU A 779 -26.79 -0.97 8.77
CA LEU A 779 -27.90 -1.93 8.68
C LEU A 779 -28.94 -1.45 7.67
N SER A 780 -29.59 -2.40 6.99
CA SER A 780 -30.71 -2.10 6.10
C SER A 780 -31.96 -1.71 6.90
N VAL A 781 -32.92 -1.07 6.24
CA VAL A 781 -34.20 -0.68 6.85
C VAL A 781 -34.92 -1.90 7.44
N ALA A 782 -35.03 -3.01 6.69
CA ALA A 782 -35.62 -4.26 7.19
C ALA A 782 -34.98 -4.73 8.49
N ARG A 783 -33.63 -4.67 8.58
CA ARG A 783 -32.93 -5.14 9.79
C ARG A 783 -33.17 -4.22 10.98
N LEU A 784 -33.25 -2.91 10.76
CA LEU A 784 -33.55 -1.94 11.82
C LEU A 784 -34.98 -2.13 12.35
N VAL A 785 -35.96 -2.33 11.47
CA VAL A 785 -37.36 -2.62 11.87
C VAL A 785 -37.46 -3.96 12.61
N GLU A 786 -36.72 -4.98 12.18
CA GLU A 786 -36.67 -6.27 12.87
C GLU A 786 -36.12 -6.15 14.30
N LEU A 787 -35.10 -5.32 14.50
CA LEU A 787 -34.55 -5.03 15.83
C LEU A 787 -35.56 -4.31 16.72
N VAL A 788 -36.36 -3.39 16.16
CA VAL A 788 -37.49 -2.82 16.88
C VAL A 788 -38.44 -3.94 17.27
N ALA A 789 -38.97 -4.72 16.33
CA ALA A 789 -39.95 -5.77 16.61
C ALA A 789 -39.49 -6.79 17.66
N GLN A 790 -38.19 -7.13 17.70
CA GLN A 790 -37.59 -8.04 18.69
C GLN A 790 -37.51 -7.46 20.11
N SER A 791 -37.49 -6.14 20.24
CA SER A 791 -37.37 -5.45 21.54
C SER A 791 -38.70 -5.21 22.25
N GLN A 792 -39.83 -5.50 21.60
CA GLN A 792 -41.16 -5.17 22.08
C GLN A 792 -41.81 -6.39 22.72
N ALA A 793 -42.53 -6.19 23.82
CA ALA A 793 -43.48 -7.17 24.32
C ALA A 793 -44.84 -6.98 23.60
N ASP A 794 -45.55 -8.07 23.36
CA ASP A 794 -46.97 -8.09 22.95
C ASP A 794 -47.29 -7.58 21.52
N GLY A 795 -48.59 -7.32 21.29
CA GLY A 795 -49.25 -7.18 19.98
C GLY A 795 -48.76 -6.05 19.07
N PHE A 796 -47.97 -5.09 19.58
CA PHE A 796 -47.35 -4.05 18.74
C PHE A 796 -46.38 -4.65 17.73
N SER A 797 -45.61 -5.68 18.13
CA SER A 797 -44.66 -6.36 17.23
C SER A 797 -45.36 -6.98 16.01
N VAL A 798 -46.53 -7.60 16.23
CA VAL A 798 -47.38 -8.18 15.18
C VAL A 798 -47.93 -7.09 14.26
N HIS A 799 -48.47 -6.02 14.84
CA HIS A 799 -49.02 -4.90 14.06
C HIS A 799 -47.94 -4.20 13.22
N LEU A 800 -46.74 -4.00 13.78
CA LEU A 800 -45.59 -3.44 13.08
C LEU A 800 -45.14 -4.35 11.92
N GLN A 801 -45.07 -5.66 12.13
CA GLN A 801 -44.71 -6.61 11.06
C GLN A 801 -45.74 -6.64 9.95
N GLN A 802 -47.04 -6.64 10.27
CA GLN A 802 -48.11 -6.57 9.27
C GLN A 802 -48.03 -5.29 8.44
N THR A 803 -47.86 -4.15 9.11
CA THR A 803 -47.71 -2.84 8.46
C THR A 803 -46.48 -2.81 7.57
N PHE A 804 -45.36 -3.36 8.05
CA PHE A 804 -44.13 -3.45 7.28
C PHE A 804 -44.25 -4.37 6.06
N THR A 805 -44.94 -5.51 6.17
CA THR A 805 -45.21 -6.40 5.04
C THR A 805 -46.08 -5.73 3.98
N ARG A 806 -47.11 -4.97 4.38
CA ARG A 806 -47.92 -4.18 3.43
C ARG A 806 -47.09 -3.12 2.73
N ALA A 807 -46.27 -2.36 3.47
CA ALA A 807 -45.37 -1.37 2.90
C ALA A 807 -44.43 -2.00 1.86
N ARG A 808 -43.86 -3.18 2.16
CA ARG A 808 -43.02 -3.92 1.22
C ARG A 808 -43.75 -4.34 -0.05
N ALA A 809 -44.99 -4.81 0.07
CA ALA A 809 -45.76 -5.31 -1.07
C ALA A 809 -46.05 -4.21 -2.12
N VAL A 810 -46.08 -2.94 -1.72
CA VAL A 810 -46.23 -1.80 -2.65
C VAL A 810 -44.91 -1.48 -3.38
N MET A 811 -43.77 -1.94 -2.85
CA MET A 811 -42.45 -1.74 -3.43
C MET A 811 -42.09 -2.94 -4.32
N THR A 812 -42.57 -2.92 -5.56
CA THR A 812 -42.04 -3.82 -6.61
C THR A 812 -40.54 -3.54 -6.80
N PRO A 813 -39.69 -4.57 -7.04
CA PRO A 813 -38.25 -4.39 -7.21
C PRO A 813 -37.86 -3.47 -8.37
#